data_AF-A0A2N3IEE4-F1
#
_entry.id   AF-A0A2N3IEE4-F1
#
_cell.length_a   1.000
_cell.length_b   1.000
_cell.length_c   1.000
_cell.angle_alpha   90.00
_cell.angle_beta   90.00
_cell.angle_gamma   90.00
#
_symmetry.space_group_name_H-M   'P 1'
#
loop_
_entity.id
_entity.type
_entity.pdbx_description
1 polymer ?
#
loop_
_entity_poly.entity_id
_entity_poly.type
_entity_poly.pdbx_seq_one_letter_code
_entity_poly.pdbx_strand_id
1 'polypeptide(L)'
;MLRIGIFFGGQSREREIAFAGGRTVYDNLNKELFEPVPIFVDSLGNFILLEWQYIYKGTIRDFYPPANFQPKEFQIYIESLPKQDLSYTIGKKIEPSEFKQYFDVAFLALHGLQGEDGAIQGLLEWYDIPYTGCGILPSAIGTNKAVQADLLAQYGFKRPKYLTLSKKEYLQNFYKGDILEWLVAKIGLPMVIKAPNQGSSIGISILNEKDNHAFHELICKAFFIEEISGRKWKNFSREQKWAFITRLTDIREGIGFPLELRLIAQNLDGSRQELNNFGIFYHPETLWQKLDEILTENHYKALMTSTSSEESILIERFIIGKEFSCIVIEDENGEPLALPPTEIIKRSDIFDYRAKYLPGISRKVTPIELPTEQIEAIRKECCRLFKTIHASVYARIDGFINALGEIYLNDPNTTSGMLPSSFFFHQAAEIGLNPSQFLTYIIRTSLAARAKTPKNNYFVKKLLEHLDQAIQRQQTQTLPKTRVAVIMGGYSSERHISVESGRNIYEKLASSGKYEPIPVFLTGNPEKHELYLLPINIMLKDNADDIAKQVRENKAQKQEILLQIRQEGKAITQKYAQNPIFEPQKITYADLKNLADVAFIALHGRPGEDGALQQELEKIGLPYNGSGVKSSQITINKYETNEILAKNGISVARHALLYKKDYFASPEKAIQTIETQFSYPFICKPADDGCSSAVKKIRNREQLQAYIEQTFRHQETILPLQAETLQLKAGEEFPPRDYFLIEELITKGEAEHFLEITGGMLTHRLPDGSRRYEVFEPSETLATGDVLTLEEKFLAGEGQNITPARFSKNPAEQERISAEVRKTLQKTAEILNVEGYCRIDAFVRVYANSRVETIIIEVNSLPGMTPATCIFHQAALNSYKPYEFIDKILEYGKNS
;
A
#
# COMPACT_ATOMS: atom_id res chain seq x y z
N MET A 1 13.97 -27.81 0.43
CA MET A 1 13.02 -26.71 0.13
C MET A 1 13.13 -26.38 -1.34
N LEU A 2 12.04 -25.96 -1.96
CA LEU A 2 12.03 -25.51 -3.35
C LEU A 2 12.42 -24.04 -3.42
N ARG A 3 13.32 -23.66 -4.33
CA ARG A 3 13.73 -22.27 -4.54
C ARG A 3 12.76 -21.60 -5.50
N ILE A 4 12.16 -20.49 -5.07
CA ILE A 4 11.12 -19.79 -5.81
C ILE A 4 11.66 -18.44 -6.28
N GLY A 5 11.90 -18.30 -7.58
CA GLY A 5 12.30 -17.04 -8.22
C GLY A 5 11.09 -16.11 -8.35
N ILE A 6 10.98 -15.09 -7.53
CA ILE A 6 9.85 -14.15 -7.52
C ILE A 6 10.17 -13.01 -8.48
N PHE A 7 9.45 -12.93 -9.60
CA PHE A 7 9.61 -11.88 -10.60
C PHE A 7 8.67 -10.72 -10.30
N PHE A 8 9.22 -9.52 -10.08
CA PHE A 8 8.46 -8.32 -9.76
C PHE A 8 9.12 -7.05 -10.31
N GLY A 9 8.38 -5.93 -10.30
CA GLY A 9 8.78 -4.71 -11.03
C GLY A 9 8.27 -4.77 -12.47
N GLY A 10 9.17 -4.64 -13.44
CA GLY A 10 8.90 -4.82 -14.87
C GLY A 10 8.94 -3.54 -15.70
N GLN A 11 8.74 -3.73 -17.00
CA GLN A 11 8.79 -2.67 -18.01
C GLN A 11 7.47 -1.89 -18.15
N SER A 12 6.38 -2.46 -17.65
CA SER A 12 5.06 -1.83 -17.72
C SER A 12 4.92 -0.66 -16.73
N ARG A 13 3.87 0.16 -16.94
CA ARG A 13 3.48 1.25 -16.04
C ARG A 13 2.98 0.77 -14.67
N GLU A 14 2.70 -0.52 -14.55
CA GLU A 14 2.21 -1.15 -13.32
C GLU A 14 3.35 -1.67 -12.43
N ARG A 15 4.62 -1.38 -12.79
CA ARG A 15 5.81 -1.88 -12.09
C ARG A 15 5.87 -1.57 -10.59
N GLU A 16 5.31 -0.44 -10.14
CA GLU A 16 5.24 -0.12 -8.70
C GLU A 16 4.26 -1.04 -7.97
N ILE A 17 3.14 -1.40 -8.60
CA ILE A 17 2.20 -2.41 -8.05
C ILE A 17 2.88 -3.78 -8.03
N ALA A 18 3.52 -4.15 -9.14
CA ALA A 18 4.22 -5.42 -9.27
C ALA A 18 5.30 -5.55 -8.18
N PHE A 19 6.05 -4.48 -7.91
CA PHE A 19 7.03 -4.42 -6.84
C PHE A 19 6.41 -4.66 -5.45
N ALA A 20 5.30 -4.00 -5.14
CA ALA A 20 4.58 -4.22 -3.87
C ALA A 20 3.95 -5.63 -3.77
N GLY A 21 3.46 -6.17 -4.89
CA GLY A 21 2.98 -7.55 -5.00
C GLY A 21 4.11 -8.57 -4.76
N GLY A 22 5.28 -8.35 -5.36
CA GLY A 22 6.49 -9.13 -5.15
C GLY A 22 6.93 -9.17 -3.70
N ARG A 23 6.91 -8.03 -3.00
CA ARG A 23 7.14 -7.99 -1.53
C ARG A 23 6.14 -8.85 -0.79
N THR A 24 4.85 -8.75 -1.13
CA THR A 24 3.80 -9.52 -0.45
C THR A 24 4.03 -11.02 -0.61
N VAL A 25 4.40 -11.47 -1.81
CA VAL A 25 4.77 -12.87 -2.07
C VAL A 25 6.01 -13.25 -1.27
N TYR A 26 7.08 -12.44 -1.31
CA TYR A 26 8.32 -12.70 -0.56
C TYR A 26 8.07 -12.87 0.94
N ASP A 27 7.22 -12.02 1.52
CA ASP A 27 6.89 -12.06 2.94
C ASP A 27 6.01 -13.25 3.32
N ASN A 28 5.07 -13.63 2.44
CA ASN A 28 4.04 -14.63 2.74
C ASN A 28 4.37 -16.05 2.26
N LEU A 29 5.40 -16.28 1.45
CA LEU A 29 5.81 -17.64 1.08
C LEU A 29 6.11 -18.49 2.32
N ASN A 30 5.58 -19.71 2.34
CA ASN A 30 5.79 -20.64 3.44
C ASN A 30 7.28 -21.02 3.53
N LYS A 31 7.97 -20.50 4.55
CA LYS A 31 9.42 -20.63 4.73
C LYS A 31 9.86 -22.01 5.19
N GLU A 32 8.93 -22.94 5.45
CA GLU A 32 9.25 -24.36 5.67
C GLU A 32 9.31 -25.13 4.34
N LEU A 33 8.58 -24.66 3.33
CA LEU A 33 8.47 -25.33 2.02
C LEU A 33 9.37 -24.68 0.96
N PHE A 34 9.50 -23.34 1.02
CA PHE A 34 10.05 -22.52 -0.03
C PHE A 34 11.18 -21.62 0.43
N GLU A 35 12.23 -21.53 -0.39
CA GLU A 35 13.27 -20.51 -0.28
C GLU A 35 12.98 -19.39 -1.29
N PRO A 36 12.63 -18.17 -0.85
CA PRO A 36 12.31 -17.07 -1.75
C PRO A 36 13.57 -16.45 -2.36
N VAL A 37 13.59 -16.31 -3.68
CA VAL A 37 14.69 -15.71 -4.46
C VAL A 37 14.15 -14.49 -5.22
N PRO A 38 14.47 -13.26 -4.81
CA PRO A 38 13.89 -12.06 -5.41
C PRO A 38 14.55 -11.70 -6.75
N ILE A 39 13.78 -11.77 -7.83
CA ILE A 39 14.20 -11.40 -9.19
C ILE A 39 13.51 -10.09 -9.58
N PHE A 40 14.20 -8.98 -9.39
CA PHE A 40 13.71 -7.67 -9.81
C PHE A 40 13.92 -7.49 -11.31
N VAL A 41 12.88 -7.05 -12.01
CA VAL A 41 12.94 -6.67 -13.43
C VAL A 41 12.88 -5.16 -13.51
N ASP A 42 13.92 -4.52 -14.06
CA ASP A 42 13.89 -3.06 -14.23
C ASP A 42 13.12 -2.65 -15.50
N SER A 43 12.90 -1.34 -15.65
CA SER A 43 12.19 -0.77 -16.81
C SER A 43 12.96 -0.88 -18.12
N LEU A 44 14.23 -1.26 -18.09
CA LEU A 44 15.07 -1.52 -19.25
C LEU A 44 15.06 -3.01 -19.66
N GLY A 45 14.36 -3.86 -18.90
CA GLY A 45 14.24 -5.30 -19.16
C GLY A 45 15.39 -6.13 -18.62
N ASN A 46 16.23 -5.59 -17.72
CA ASN A 46 17.27 -6.35 -17.06
C ASN A 46 16.68 -7.20 -15.92
N PHE A 47 17.14 -8.44 -15.80
CA PHE A 47 16.83 -9.31 -14.66
C PHE A 47 17.93 -9.18 -13.60
N ILE A 48 17.55 -8.88 -12.37
CA ILE A 48 18.46 -8.58 -11.28
C ILE A 48 18.11 -9.48 -10.10
N LEU A 49 19.05 -10.34 -9.69
CA LEU A 49 19.00 -11.01 -8.40
C LEU A 49 19.18 -9.93 -7.33
N LEU A 50 18.06 -9.50 -6.76
CA LEU A 50 17.99 -8.34 -5.89
C LEU A 50 18.52 -8.69 -4.49
N GLU A 51 19.32 -7.80 -3.90
CA GLU A 51 19.63 -7.93 -2.49
C GLU A 51 18.37 -7.64 -1.67
N TRP A 52 18.04 -8.54 -0.74
CA TRP A 52 16.72 -8.59 -0.11
C TRP A 52 16.33 -7.28 0.61
N GLN A 53 17.29 -6.48 1.08
CA GLN A 53 17.01 -5.22 1.79
C GLN A 53 16.28 -4.21 0.90
N TYR A 54 16.47 -4.27 -0.42
CA TYR A 54 15.80 -3.36 -1.36
C TYR A 54 14.32 -3.69 -1.56
N ILE A 55 13.89 -4.93 -1.28
CA ILE A 55 12.46 -5.32 -1.32
C ILE A 55 11.64 -4.43 -0.40
N TYR A 56 12.23 -3.97 0.70
CA TYR A 56 11.61 -3.15 1.73
C TYR A 56 11.85 -1.65 1.52
N LYS A 57 12.02 -1.18 0.28
CA LYS A 57 11.99 0.27 -0.04
C LYS A 57 10.57 0.69 -0.39
N GLY A 58 10.16 1.94 -0.18
CA GLY A 58 8.76 2.35 -0.38
C GLY A 58 8.31 2.21 -1.82
N THR A 59 9.09 2.75 -2.75
CA THR A 59 8.90 2.70 -4.21
C THR A 59 10.18 2.28 -4.93
N ILE A 60 10.11 1.96 -6.22
CA ILE A 60 11.31 1.67 -7.03
C ILE A 60 12.25 2.88 -7.04
N ARG A 61 11.72 4.10 -7.14
CA ARG A 61 12.52 5.34 -7.18
C ARG A 61 13.29 5.63 -5.89
N ASP A 62 12.90 5.02 -4.77
CA ASP A 62 13.60 5.20 -3.48
C ASP A 62 15.00 4.58 -3.48
N PHE A 63 15.26 3.64 -4.39
CA PHE A 63 16.53 2.92 -4.45
C PHE A 63 17.11 2.72 -5.85
N TYR A 64 16.29 2.85 -6.90
CA TYR A 64 16.71 2.63 -8.28
C TYR A 64 16.11 3.69 -9.23
N PRO A 65 16.94 4.62 -9.77
CA PRO A 65 18.39 4.70 -9.66
C PRO A 65 18.86 5.12 -8.24
N PRO A 66 20.12 4.84 -7.88
CA PRO A 66 20.68 5.18 -6.57
C PRO A 66 20.73 6.69 -6.33
N ALA A 67 20.76 7.10 -5.05
CA ALA A 67 20.61 8.50 -4.63
C ALA A 67 21.63 9.48 -5.24
N ASN A 68 22.83 9.04 -5.61
CA ASN A 68 23.84 9.87 -6.28
C ASN A 68 23.52 10.17 -7.75
N PHE A 69 22.60 9.42 -8.36
CA PHE A 69 22.08 9.65 -9.71
C PHE A 69 20.68 10.29 -9.70
N GLN A 70 20.06 10.45 -8.52
CA GLN A 70 18.80 11.17 -8.37
C GLN A 70 19.06 12.69 -8.37
N PRO A 71 18.37 13.50 -9.19
CA PRO A 71 18.48 14.95 -9.13
C PRO A 71 17.88 15.47 -7.81
N LYS A 72 18.33 16.65 -7.37
CA LYS A 72 17.88 17.20 -6.08
C LYS A 72 16.38 17.52 -6.06
N GLU A 73 15.86 18.00 -7.19
CA GLU A 73 14.48 18.52 -7.27
C GLU A 73 13.47 17.45 -7.68
N PHE A 74 13.89 16.34 -8.31
CA PHE A 74 12.98 15.31 -8.83
C PHE A 74 13.41 13.91 -8.44
N GLN A 75 12.44 13.02 -8.23
CA GLN A 75 12.72 11.59 -8.22
C GLN A 75 12.37 10.99 -9.58
N ILE A 76 13.35 10.33 -10.18
CA ILE A 76 13.26 9.76 -11.52
C ILE A 76 13.30 8.23 -11.49
N TYR A 77 12.89 7.62 -12.59
CA TYR A 77 13.11 6.18 -12.85
C TYR A 77 14.39 6.00 -13.68
N ILE A 78 14.91 4.76 -13.75
CA ILE A 78 16.19 4.47 -14.40
C ILE A 78 16.20 4.85 -15.90
N GLU A 79 15.05 4.76 -16.56
CA GLU A 79 14.86 5.12 -17.97
C GLU A 79 14.96 6.63 -18.23
N SER A 80 14.98 7.47 -17.19
CA SER A 80 15.26 8.90 -17.32
C SER A 80 16.75 9.24 -17.42
N LEU A 81 17.62 8.25 -17.18
CA LEU A 81 19.07 8.39 -17.33
C LEU A 81 19.52 7.89 -18.70
N PRO A 82 20.69 8.35 -19.20
CA PRO A 82 21.32 7.72 -20.36
C PRO A 82 21.46 6.22 -20.14
N LYS A 83 21.35 5.40 -21.19
CA LYS A 83 21.42 3.93 -21.09
C LYS A 83 22.73 3.50 -20.43
N GLN A 84 22.68 3.25 -19.12
CA GLN A 84 23.77 2.79 -18.28
C GLN A 84 23.24 1.68 -17.37
N ASP A 85 24.05 0.65 -17.14
CA ASP A 85 23.68 -0.46 -16.28
C ASP A 85 24.03 -0.12 -14.82
N LEU A 86 23.02 0.11 -13.99
CA LEU A 86 23.18 0.37 -12.56
C LEU A 86 22.80 -0.82 -11.68
N SER A 87 22.54 -1.99 -12.27
CA SER A 87 22.09 -3.19 -11.53
C SER A 87 23.03 -3.59 -10.38
N TYR A 88 24.35 -3.38 -10.55
CA TYR A 88 25.38 -3.68 -9.56
C TYR A 88 25.22 -2.93 -8.22
N THR A 89 24.39 -1.89 -8.19
CA THR A 89 24.14 -1.08 -6.98
C THR A 89 23.05 -1.65 -6.08
N ILE A 90 22.26 -2.61 -6.59
CA ILE A 90 21.10 -3.20 -5.91
C ILE A 90 21.14 -4.73 -5.88
N GLY A 91 22.05 -5.34 -6.63
CA GLY A 91 22.27 -6.77 -6.66
C GLY A 91 23.07 -7.23 -7.87
N LYS A 92 22.83 -8.46 -8.31
CA LYS A 92 23.55 -9.07 -9.43
C LYS A 92 22.64 -9.19 -10.64
N LYS A 93 23.01 -8.56 -11.75
CA LYS A 93 22.38 -8.85 -13.06
C LYS A 93 22.60 -10.31 -13.43
N ILE A 94 21.53 -10.97 -13.85
CA ILE A 94 21.54 -12.38 -14.26
C ILE A 94 20.87 -12.51 -15.64
N GLU A 95 21.34 -13.46 -16.42
CA GLU A 95 20.74 -13.78 -17.72
C GLU A 95 19.74 -14.93 -17.60
N PRO A 96 18.72 -15.01 -18.48
CA PRO A 96 17.74 -16.11 -18.47
C PRO A 96 18.36 -17.52 -18.50
N SER A 97 19.52 -17.67 -19.14
CA SER A 97 20.28 -18.94 -19.16
C SER A 97 20.82 -19.37 -17.80
N GLU A 98 20.94 -18.45 -16.85
CA GLU A 98 21.46 -18.70 -15.50
C GLU A 98 20.34 -18.97 -14.47
N PHE A 99 19.07 -18.73 -14.81
CA PHE A 99 17.94 -18.79 -13.86
C PHE A 99 17.89 -20.10 -13.04
N LYS A 100 18.11 -21.25 -13.69
CA LYS A 100 18.11 -22.58 -13.04
C LYS A 100 19.19 -22.76 -11.98
N GLN A 101 20.23 -21.93 -11.99
CA GLN A 101 21.26 -21.93 -10.97
C GLN A 101 20.72 -21.37 -9.65
N TYR A 102 19.79 -20.42 -9.73
CA TYR A 102 19.28 -19.67 -8.58
C TYR A 102 17.94 -20.20 -8.06
N PHE A 103 17.04 -20.67 -8.93
CA PHE A 103 15.71 -21.12 -8.52
C PHE A 103 15.15 -22.28 -9.35
N ASP A 104 14.17 -22.98 -8.79
CA ASP A 104 13.54 -24.17 -9.38
C ASP A 104 12.19 -23.85 -10.07
N VAL A 105 11.46 -22.86 -9.56
CA VAL A 105 10.15 -22.41 -10.07
C VAL A 105 10.11 -20.88 -10.09
N ALA A 106 9.59 -20.29 -11.16
CA ALA A 106 9.36 -18.85 -11.24
C ALA A 106 7.96 -18.48 -10.71
N PHE A 107 7.89 -17.61 -9.73
CA PHE A 107 6.63 -16.99 -9.30
C PHE A 107 6.47 -15.65 -10.01
N LEU A 108 5.41 -15.49 -10.80
CA LEU A 108 5.15 -14.30 -11.61
C LEU A 108 4.28 -13.30 -10.84
N ALA A 109 4.90 -12.24 -10.32
CA ALA A 109 4.24 -11.07 -9.73
C ALA A 109 4.48 -9.82 -10.60
N LEU A 110 4.39 -9.99 -11.93
CA LEU A 110 4.48 -8.93 -12.93
C LEU A 110 3.07 -8.57 -13.44
N HIS A 111 2.87 -7.30 -13.78
CA HIS A 111 1.60 -6.77 -14.29
C HIS A 111 1.81 -6.03 -15.61
N GLY A 112 0.78 -5.98 -16.45
CA GLY A 112 0.81 -5.32 -17.75
C GLY A 112 1.69 -6.02 -18.78
N LEU A 113 2.05 -5.28 -19.83
CA LEU A 113 2.90 -5.75 -20.93
C LEU A 113 4.22 -6.35 -20.43
N GLN A 114 4.71 -7.35 -21.15
CA GLN A 114 5.84 -8.22 -20.82
C GLN A 114 5.69 -9.09 -19.55
N GLY A 115 4.64 -8.90 -18.75
CA GLY A 115 4.39 -9.65 -17.51
C GLY A 115 3.24 -10.65 -17.63
N GLU A 116 2.07 -10.17 -18.06
CA GLU A 116 0.83 -10.98 -18.11
C GLU A 116 0.34 -11.27 -19.53
N ASP A 117 1.10 -10.86 -20.55
CA ASP A 117 0.79 -10.98 -21.98
C ASP A 117 1.36 -12.24 -22.64
N GLY A 118 2.04 -13.10 -21.88
CA GLY A 118 2.66 -14.33 -22.36
C GLY A 118 4.15 -14.21 -22.67
N ALA A 119 4.75 -13.02 -22.65
CA ALA A 119 6.16 -12.84 -23.02
C ALA A 119 7.12 -13.51 -22.03
N ILE A 120 6.97 -13.24 -20.73
CA ILE A 120 7.81 -13.87 -19.69
C ILE A 120 7.55 -15.37 -19.59
N GLN A 121 6.30 -15.81 -19.78
CA GLN A 121 5.91 -17.22 -19.84
C GLN A 121 6.66 -17.91 -20.98
N GLY A 122 6.67 -17.32 -22.18
CA GLY A 122 7.41 -17.84 -23.33
C GLY A 122 8.92 -17.92 -23.08
N LEU A 123 9.51 -16.92 -22.42
CA LEU A 123 10.92 -16.94 -22.02
C LEU A 123 11.20 -18.10 -21.05
N LEU A 124 10.37 -18.29 -20.04
CA LEU A 124 10.54 -19.36 -19.05
C LEU A 124 10.32 -20.76 -19.67
N GLU A 125 9.34 -20.91 -20.57
CA GLU A 125 9.15 -22.15 -21.34
C GLU A 125 10.34 -22.43 -22.27
N TRP A 126 10.95 -21.41 -22.87
CA TRP A 126 12.16 -21.56 -23.67
C TRP A 126 13.29 -22.19 -22.86
N TYR A 127 13.51 -21.70 -21.63
CA TYR A 127 14.55 -22.19 -20.72
C TYR A 127 14.13 -23.39 -19.86
N ASP A 128 12.96 -23.98 -20.10
CA ASP A 128 12.42 -25.14 -19.38
C ASP A 128 12.30 -24.92 -17.87
N ILE A 129 11.74 -23.77 -17.48
CA ILE A 129 11.52 -23.37 -16.09
C ILE A 129 10.00 -23.33 -15.84
N PRO A 130 9.46 -24.11 -14.89
CA PRO A 130 8.05 -24.02 -14.53
C PRO A 130 7.76 -22.69 -13.84
N TYR A 131 6.54 -22.18 -14.02
CA TYR A 131 6.13 -20.88 -13.50
C TYR A 131 4.69 -20.87 -13.02
N THR A 132 4.33 -19.89 -12.19
CA THR A 132 2.99 -19.74 -11.63
C THR A 132 1.99 -19.08 -12.57
N GLY A 133 0.70 -19.46 -12.45
CA GLY A 133 -0.40 -18.82 -13.17
C GLY A 133 -0.69 -19.41 -14.55
N CYS A 134 -1.42 -18.68 -15.38
CA CYS A 134 -1.81 -19.10 -16.73
C CYS A 134 -0.64 -19.22 -17.71
N GLY A 135 -0.83 -20.01 -18.78
CA GLY A 135 0.16 -20.15 -19.86
C GLY A 135 0.11 -19.05 -20.92
N ILE A 136 0.92 -19.17 -21.98
CA ILE A 136 1.09 -18.12 -23.02
C ILE A 136 -0.25 -17.70 -23.67
N LEU A 137 -1.06 -18.66 -24.14
CA LEU A 137 -2.30 -18.39 -24.88
C LEU A 137 -3.35 -17.60 -24.05
N PRO A 138 -3.78 -18.08 -22.87
CA PRO A 138 -4.71 -17.31 -22.04
C PRO A 138 -4.15 -15.95 -21.63
N SER A 139 -2.84 -15.84 -21.40
CA SER A 139 -2.18 -14.56 -21.08
C SER A 139 -2.27 -13.56 -22.22
N ALA A 140 -1.92 -13.96 -23.44
CA ALA A 140 -2.04 -13.10 -24.62
C ALA A 140 -3.49 -12.67 -24.90
N ILE A 141 -4.46 -13.55 -24.68
CA ILE A 141 -5.89 -13.21 -24.76
C ILE A 141 -6.24 -12.19 -23.66
N GLY A 142 -5.84 -12.45 -22.41
CA GLY A 142 -6.16 -11.65 -21.23
C GLY A 142 -5.63 -10.19 -21.24
N THR A 143 -4.63 -9.87 -22.06
CA THR A 143 -4.14 -8.48 -22.20
C THR A 143 -4.82 -7.72 -23.35
N ASN A 144 -5.24 -8.37 -24.43
CA ASN A 144 -5.79 -7.68 -25.61
C ASN A 144 -7.32 -7.57 -25.57
N LYS A 145 -7.84 -6.43 -25.11
CA LYS A 145 -9.29 -6.20 -24.96
C LYS A 145 -10.10 -6.30 -26.26
N ALA A 146 -9.51 -5.96 -27.41
CA ALA A 146 -10.20 -6.09 -28.69
C ALA A 146 -10.40 -7.56 -29.07
N VAL A 147 -9.35 -8.38 -28.95
CA VAL A 147 -9.40 -9.83 -29.18
C VAL A 147 -10.35 -10.50 -28.19
N GLN A 148 -10.34 -10.08 -26.93
CA GLN A 148 -11.30 -10.56 -25.93
C GLN A 148 -12.73 -10.30 -26.34
N ALA A 149 -13.05 -9.07 -26.76
CA ALA A 149 -14.41 -8.70 -27.11
C ALA A 149 -14.93 -9.50 -28.31
N ASP A 150 -14.08 -9.79 -29.30
CA ASP A 150 -14.42 -10.67 -30.43
C ASP A 150 -14.63 -12.12 -29.99
N LEU A 151 -13.76 -12.65 -29.13
CA LEU A 151 -13.87 -14.00 -28.58
C LEU A 151 -15.15 -14.15 -27.75
N LEU A 152 -15.43 -13.20 -26.86
CA LEU A 152 -16.66 -13.17 -26.05
C LEU A 152 -17.91 -13.23 -26.94
N ALA A 153 -17.93 -12.47 -28.03
CA ALA A 153 -19.03 -12.48 -28.99
C ALA A 153 -19.21 -13.86 -29.64
N GLN A 154 -18.11 -14.47 -30.10
CA GLN A 154 -18.12 -15.75 -30.79
C GLN A 154 -18.64 -16.89 -29.89
N TYR A 155 -18.31 -16.86 -28.60
CA TYR A 155 -18.73 -17.86 -27.61
C TYR A 155 -20.00 -17.48 -26.84
N GLY A 156 -20.77 -16.51 -27.34
CA GLY A 156 -22.10 -16.16 -26.83
C GLY A 156 -22.11 -15.45 -25.47
N PHE A 157 -20.99 -14.88 -25.02
CA PHE A 157 -20.97 -14.00 -23.86
C PHE A 157 -21.58 -12.64 -24.21
N LYS A 158 -22.26 -12.02 -23.23
CA LYS A 158 -22.69 -10.63 -23.38
C LYS A 158 -21.49 -9.71 -23.24
N ARG A 159 -21.44 -8.69 -24.09
CA ARG A 159 -20.41 -7.66 -24.10
C ARG A 159 -21.02 -6.28 -24.34
N PRO A 160 -20.38 -5.20 -23.88
CA PRO A 160 -20.79 -3.86 -24.28
C PRO A 160 -20.59 -3.68 -25.79
N LYS A 161 -21.39 -2.79 -26.38
CA LYS A 161 -21.10 -2.26 -27.71
C LYS A 161 -19.77 -1.50 -27.61
N TYR A 162 -18.85 -1.73 -28.54
CA TYR A 162 -17.58 -1.01 -28.57
C TYR A 162 -17.21 -0.58 -29.99
N LEU A 163 -16.33 0.42 -30.06
CA LEU A 163 -15.61 0.86 -31.25
C LEU A 163 -14.15 1.11 -30.89
N THR A 164 -13.28 1.05 -31.89
CA THR A 164 -11.87 1.43 -31.75
C THR A 164 -11.62 2.75 -32.47
N LEU A 165 -10.78 3.60 -31.89
CA LEU A 165 -10.35 4.87 -32.51
C LEU A 165 -8.82 4.90 -32.55
N SER A 166 -8.23 5.10 -33.72
CA SER A 166 -6.77 5.24 -33.81
C SER A 166 -6.32 6.64 -33.43
N LYS A 167 -5.12 6.73 -32.86
CA LYS A 167 -4.46 7.99 -32.49
C LYS A 167 -4.26 8.88 -33.70
N LYS A 168 -3.85 8.30 -34.83
CA LYS A 168 -3.65 9.02 -36.09
C LYS A 168 -4.94 9.65 -36.61
N GLU A 169 -6.03 8.90 -36.67
CA GLU A 169 -7.33 9.41 -37.13
C GLU A 169 -7.84 10.53 -36.22
N TYR A 170 -7.68 10.35 -34.91
CA TYR A 170 -8.08 11.35 -33.93
C TYR A 170 -7.28 12.64 -34.06
N LEU A 171 -5.94 12.58 -34.04
CA LEU A 171 -5.08 13.76 -34.15
C LEU A 171 -5.27 14.52 -35.48
N GLN A 172 -5.66 13.82 -36.56
CA GLN A 172 -5.92 14.42 -37.86
C GLN A 172 -7.31 15.04 -38.00
N ASN A 173 -8.32 14.55 -37.29
CA ASN A 173 -9.74 14.92 -37.52
C ASN A 173 -10.47 15.49 -36.29
N PHE A 174 -9.80 15.64 -35.15
CA PHE A 174 -10.42 16.04 -33.86
C PHE A 174 -11.32 17.29 -33.95
N TYR A 175 -10.90 18.31 -34.72
CA TYR A 175 -11.61 19.60 -34.79
C TYR A 175 -12.76 19.66 -35.80
N LYS A 176 -13.03 18.59 -36.54
CA LYS A 176 -14.20 18.55 -37.43
C LYS A 176 -15.52 18.34 -36.69
N GLY A 177 -15.49 18.07 -35.37
CA GLY A 177 -16.69 17.79 -34.55
C GLY A 177 -17.34 16.42 -34.83
N ASP A 178 -17.16 15.90 -36.04
CA ASP A 178 -17.77 14.66 -36.54
C ASP A 178 -17.50 13.41 -35.67
N ILE A 179 -16.33 13.30 -35.02
CA ILE A 179 -15.94 12.08 -34.29
C ILE A 179 -16.81 11.87 -33.05
N LEU A 180 -16.98 12.90 -32.20
CA LEU A 180 -17.80 12.74 -30.99
C LEU A 180 -19.26 12.50 -31.37
N GLU A 181 -19.77 13.18 -32.40
CA GLU A 181 -21.14 12.96 -32.89
C GLU A 181 -21.34 11.54 -33.42
N TRP A 182 -20.39 11.04 -34.20
CA TRP A 182 -20.39 9.67 -34.70
C TRP A 182 -20.34 8.64 -33.58
N LEU A 183 -19.46 8.84 -32.57
CA LEU A 183 -19.38 7.95 -31.41
C LEU A 183 -20.68 7.95 -30.59
N VAL A 184 -21.26 9.12 -30.32
CA VAL A 184 -22.54 9.23 -29.60
C VAL A 184 -23.66 8.53 -30.38
N ALA A 185 -23.70 8.65 -31.70
CA ALA A 185 -24.71 7.98 -32.53
C ALA A 185 -24.57 6.44 -32.55
N LYS A 186 -23.34 5.91 -32.43
CA LYS A 186 -23.07 4.47 -32.53
C LYS A 186 -23.04 3.75 -31.18
N ILE A 187 -22.46 4.38 -30.16
CA ILE A 187 -22.25 3.82 -28.81
C ILE A 187 -23.30 4.32 -27.82
N GLY A 188 -23.62 5.61 -27.87
CA GLY A 188 -24.45 6.31 -26.89
C GLY A 188 -23.65 6.85 -25.69
N LEU A 189 -24.32 7.64 -24.85
CA LEU A 189 -23.79 8.12 -23.56
C LEU A 189 -24.53 7.43 -22.39
N PRO A 190 -23.88 7.25 -21.22
CA PRO A 190 -22.45 7.45 -20.99
C PRO A 190 -21.58 6.44 -21.75
N MET A 191 -20.35 6.81 -22.09
CA MET A 191 -19.37 5.94 -22.75
C MET A 191 -18.07 5.85 -21.95
N VAL A 192 -17.43 4.68 -21.99
CA VAL A 192 -16.16 4.40 -21.32
C VAL A 192 -15.06 4.42 -22.37
N ILE A 193 -14.02 5.21 -22.13
CA ILE A 193 -12.83 5.32 -22.97
C ILE A 193 -11.69 4.59 -22.25
N LYS A 194 -11.03 3.65 -22.93
CA LYS A 194 -10.00 2.77 -22.35
C LYS A 194 -8.78 2.62 -23.24
N ALA A 195 -7.60 2.53 -22.62
CA ALA A 195 -6.40 1.97 -23.23
C ALA A 195 -6.53 0.43 -23.33
N PRO A 196 -6.41 -0.17 -24.53
CA PRO A 196 -6.66 -1.60 -24.72
C PRO A 196 -5.58 -2.47 -24.08
N ASN A 197 -4.31 -2.06 -24.11
CA ASN A 197 -3.18 -2.89 -23.67
C ASN A 197 -2.67 -2.58 -22.26
N GLN A 198 -3.36 -1.72 -21.50
CA GLN A 198 -3.03 -1.40 -20.11
C GLN A 198 -4.00 -2.08 -19.14
N GLY A 199 -3.58 -2.28 -17.88
CA GLY A 199 -4.46 -2.76 -16.81
C GLY A 199 -5.70 -1.85 -16.61
N SER A 200 -6.76 -2.42 -16.04
CA SER A 200 -8.10 -1.80 -15.91
C SER A 200 -8.21 -0.54 -15.04
N SER A 201 -7.10 0.12 -14.72
CA SER A 201 -7.06 1.36 -13.93
C SER A 201 -6.21 2.46 -14.59
N ILE A 202 -5.55 2.15 -15.70
CA ILE A 202 -4.64 3.07 -16.39
C ILE A 202 -5.28 3.48 -17.73
N GLY A 203 -5.37 4.79 -17.99
CA GLY A 203 -5.95 5.31 -19.23
C GLY A 203 -7.46 5.06 -19.38
N ILE A 204 -8.18 4.84 -18.29
CA ILE A 204 -9.65 4.66 -18.28
C ILE A 204 -10.35 5.93 -17.82
N SER A 205 -11.45 6.26 -18.50
CA SER A 205 -12.30 7.41 -18.18
C SER A 205 -13.74 7.20 -18.68
N ILE A 206 -14.67 7.98 -18.13
CA ILE A 206 -16.08 7.94 -18.49
C ILE A 206 -16.49 9.33 -18.98
N LEU A 207 -17.07 9.39 -20.17
CA LEU A 207 -17.73 10.58 -20.67
C LEU A 207 -19.23 10.45 -20.42
N ASN A 208 -19.75 11.27 -19.52
CA ASN A 208 -21.17 11.27 -19.13
C ASN A 208 -22.05 12.10 -20.07
N GLU A 209 -21.55 13.28 -20.45
CA GLU A 209 -22.28 14.24 -21.25
C GLU A 209 -21.51 14.58 -22.52
N LYS A 210 -22.22 15.08 -23.55
CA LYS A 210 -21.61 15.46 -24.82
C LYS A 210 -20.87 16.79 -24.65
N ASP A 211 -19.60 16.71 -24.25
CA ASP A 211 -18.69 17.85 -24.12
C ASP A 211 -17.40 17.58 -24.90
N ASN A 212 -17.06 18.46 -25.86
CA ASN A 212 -15.90 18.29 -26.73
C ASN A 212 -14.56 18.48 -25.98
N HIS A 213 -14.53 19.33 -24.96
CA HIS A 213 -13.32 19.60 -24.20
C HIS A 213 -13.00 18.43 -23.27
N ALA A 214 -13.99 17.98 -22.50
CA ALA A 214 -13.89 16.79 -21.66
C ALA A 214 -13.54 15.57 -22.51
N PHE A 215 -14.25 15.35 -23.64
CA PHE A 215 -13.90 14.28 -24.57
C PHE A 215 -12.42 14.37 -25.00
N HIS A 216 -11.91 15.57 -25.30
CA HIS A 216 -10.51 15.74 -25.65
C HIS A 216 -9.56 15.26 -24.56
N GLU A 217 -9.76 15.76 -23.35
CA GLU A 217 -8.92 15.44 -22.20
C GLU A 217 -8.93 13.94 -21.90
N LEU A 218 -10.10 13.31 -21.98
CA LEU A 218 -10.26 11.89 -21.73
C LEU A 218 -9.59 11.01 -22.81
N ILE A 219 -9.68 11.40 -24.08
CA ILE A 219 -9.00 10.70 -25.17
C ILE A 219 -7.48 10.87 -25.07
N CYS A 220 -7.00 12.09 -24.80
CA CYS A 220 -5.57 12.35 -24.57
C CYS A 220 -5.05 11.52 -23.39
N LYS A 221 -5.80 11.43 -22.29
CA LYS A 221 -5.48 10.57 -21.15
C LYS A 221 -5.36 9.10 -21.56
N ALA A 222 -6.29 8.58 -22.36
CA ALA A 222 -6.25 7.19 -22.83
C ALA A 222 -5.08 6.91 -23.79
N PHE A 223 -4.63 7.93 -24.54
CA PHE A 223 -3.43 7.87 -25.38
C PHE A 223 -2.12 8.22 -24.64
N PHE A 224 -2.15 8.51 -23.34
CA PHE A 224 -0.98 8.96 -22.57
C PHE A 224 -0.33 10.23 -23.16
N ILE A 225 -1.19 11.20 -23.48
CA ILE A 225 -0.84 12.52 -23.99
C ILE A 225 -1.21 13.55 -22.92
N GLU A 226 -0.23 14.36 -22.51
CA GLU A 226 -0.43 15.53 -21.65
C GLU A 226 -0.22 16.81 -22.45
N GLU A 227 -1.07 17.80 -22.20
CA GLU A 227 -1.06 19.08 -22.91
C GLU A 227 -0.98 20.24 -21.92
N ILE A 228 -0.12 21.20 -22.22
CA ILE A 228 -0.06 22.46 -21.46
C ILE A 228 0.05 23.66 -22.39
N SER A 229 -0.81 24.66 -22.17
CA SER A 229 -0.78 25.90 -22.95
C SER A 229 0.23 26.88 -22.39
N GLY A 230 0.79 27.72 -23.27
CA GLY A 230 1.70 28.78 -22.84
C GLY A 230 1.05 29.78 -21.91
N ARG A 231 -0.25 30.07 -22.09
CA ARG A 231 -1.01 30.87 -21.11
C ARG A 231 -0.98 30.24 -19.70
N LYS A 232 -1.21 28.93 -19.60
CA LYS A 232 -1.23 28.23 -18.30
C LYS A 232 0.18 28.15 -17.71
N TRP A 233 1.17 27.78 -18.51
CA TRP A 233 2.56 27.62 -18.08
C TRP A 233 3.18 28.93 -17.57
N LYS A 234 2.91 30.06 -18.23
CA LYS A 234 3.40 31.38 -17.78
C LYS A 234 2.79 31.85 -16.46
N ASN A 235 1.54 31.46 -16.21
CA ASN A 235 0.83 31.80 -14.98
C ASN A 235 1.20 30.89 -13.80
N PHE A 236 1.91 29.79 -14.04
CA PHE A 236 2.37 28.91 -12.97
C PHE A 236 3.51 29.56 -12.18
N SER A 237 3.40 29.50 -10.85
CA SER A 237 4.55 29.73 -9.97
C SER A 237 5.61 28.63 -10.18
N ARG A 238 6.81 28.82 -9.62
CA ARG A 238 7.86 27.79 -9.67
C ARG A 238 7.37 26.48 -9.04
N GLU A 239 6.67 26.57 -7.92
CA GLU A 239 6.11 25.42 -7.20
C GLU A 239 5.05 24.69 -8.04
N GLN A 240 4.22 25.43 -8.78
CA GLN A 240 3.21 24.85 -9.66
C GLN A 240 3.84 24.17 -10.89
N LYS A 241 4.88 24.75 -11.48
CA LYS A 241 5.67 24.11 -12.55
C LYS A 241 6.33 22.84 -12.05
N TRP A 242 6.91 22.89 -10.85
CA TRP A 242 7.53 21.74 -10.20
C TRP A 242 6.52 20.63 -9.92
N ALA A 243 5.36 20.97 -9.36
CA ALA A 243 4.30 20.00 -9.12
C ALA A 243 3.81 19.37 -10.43
N PHE A 244 3.69 20.15 -11.51
CA PHE A 244 3.30 19.63 -12.83
C PHE A 244 4.31 18.61 -13.39
N ILE A 245 5.61 18.94 -13.39
CA ILE A 245 6.67 18.05 -13.89
C ILE A 245 6.86 16.82 -12.98
N THR A 246 6.71 16.99 -11.67
CA THR A 246 6.77 15.89 -10.70
C THR A 246 5.62 14.91 -10.94
N ARG A 247 4.39 15.40 -11.08
CA ARG A 247 3.22 14.59 -11.46
C ARG A 247 3.44 13.87 -12.78
N LEU A 248 4.02 14.56 -13.77
CA LEU A 248 4.31 13.99 -15.09
C LEU A 248 5.31 12.82 -15.00
N THR A 249 6.30 12.91 -14.11
CA THR A 249 7.35 11.90 -13.90
C THR A 249 6.82 10.65 -13.21
N ASP A 250 5.84 10.77 -12.32
CA ASP A 250 5.26 9.65 -11.60
C ASP A 250 4.33 8.82 -12.50
N ILE A 251 4.72 7.59 -12.84
CA ILE A 251 3.94 6.72 -13.73
C ILE A 251 2.57 6.34 -13.18
N ARG A 252 2.35 6.49 -11.86
CA ARG A 252 1.05 6.24 -11.19
C ARG A 252 0.02 7.34 -11.49
N GLU A 253 0.48 8.55 -11.81
CA GLU A 253 -0.38 9.73 -12.00
C GLU A 253 -0.21 10.39 -13.38
N GLY A 254 1.03 10.57 -13.84
CA GLY A 254 1.38 11.19 -15.12
C GLY A 254 1.67 10.18 -16.23
N ILE A 255 2.36 10.64 -17.29
CA ILE A 255 2.68 9.83 -18.48
C ILE A 255 4.10 9.24 -18.45
N GLY A 256 4.91 9.56 -17.45
CA GLY A 256 6.27 9.06 -17.27
C GLY A 256 7.24 9.54 -18.36
N PHE A 257 8.50 9.14 -18.21
CA PHE A 257 9.56 9.32 -19.19
C PHE A 257 9.97 7.95 -19.75
N PRO A 258 10.58 7.89 -20.95
CA PRO A 258 10.78 9.00 -21.88
C PRO A 258 9.50 9.42 -22.61
N LEU A 259 9.44 10.68 -23.01
CA LEU A 259 8.29 11.27 -23.73
C LEU A 259 8.73 12.10 -24.93
N GLU A 260 7.90 12.15 -25.96
CA GLU A 260 8.06 13.03 -27.12
C GLU A 260 7.43 14.40 -26.84
N LEU A 261 8.12 15.48 -27.20
CA LEU A 261 7.62 16.85 -27.07
C LEU A 261 7.40 17.49 -28.45
N ARG A 262 6.16 17.91 -28.71
CA ARG A 262 5.79 18.71 -29.90
C ARG A 262 5.19 20.05 -29.50
N LEU A 263 5.45 21.06 -30.31
CA LEU A 263 4.87 22.39 -30.18
C LEU A 263 3.83 22.59 -31.26
N ILE A 264 2.65 23.00 -30.85
CA ILE A 264 1.51 23.28 -31.72
C ILE A 264 1.02 24.71 -31.46
N ALA A 265 0.60 25.40 -32.52
CA ALA A 265 -0.21 26.61 -32.42
C ALA A 265 -1.69 26.24 -32.50
N GLN A 266 -2.52 26.83 -31.64
CA GLN A 266 -3.96 26.81 -31.80
C GLN A 266 -4.43 28.11 -32.44
N ASN A 267 -5.01 28.00 -33.63
CA ASN A 267 -5.55 29.13 -34.39
C ASN A 267 -6.91 29.57 -33.85
N LEU A 268 -7.34 30.78 -34.22
CA LEU A 268 -8.63 31.37 -33.80
C LEU A 268 -9.85 30.58 -34.30
N ASP A 269 -9.71 29.87 -35.43
CA ASP A 269 -10.73 28.96 -35.99
C ASP A 269 -10.74 27.57 -35.31
N GLY A 270 -9.91 27.38 -34.28
CA GLY A 270 -9.76 26.12 -33.56
C GLY A 270 -8.81 25.12 -34.22
N SER A 271 -8.31 25.39 -35.43
CA SER A 271 -7.35 24.50 -36.10
C SER A 271 -6.00 24.46 -35.37
N ARG A 272 -5.32 23.31 -35.42
CA ARG A 272 -3.96 23.14 -34.89
C ARG A 272 -2.95 23.05 -36.03
N GLN A 273 -1.86 23.79 -35.88
CA GLN A 273 -0.69 23.66 -36.72
C GLN A 273 0.48 23.15 -35.88
N GLU A 274 1.09 22.02 -36.28
CA GLU A 274 2.36 21.61 -35.71
C GLU A 274 3.45 22.59 -36.15
N LEU A 275 4.08 23.24 -35.17
CA LEU A 275 5.15 24.21 -35.39
C LEU A 275 6.50 23.53 -35.38
N ASN A 276 6.72 22.61 -34.44
CA ASN A 276 8.00 21.91 -34.29
C ASN A 276 7.84 20.59 -33.53
N ASN A 277 8.72 19.63 -33.82
CA ASN A 277 8.92 18.42 -33.03
C ASN A 277 10.33 18.45 -32.40
N PHE A 278 10.39 18.49 -31.08
CA PHE A 278 11.64 18.56 -30.33
C PHE A 278 12.22 17.18 -29.99
N GLY A 279 11.57 16.10 -30.42
CA GLY A 279 12.02 14.73 -30.19
C GLY A 279 11.77 14.24 -28.77
N ILE A 280 12.58 13.27 -28.34
CA ILE A 280 12.40 12.53 -27.09
C ILE A 280 13.17 13.19 -25.95
N PHE A 281 12.48 13.44 -24.85
CA PHE A 281 13.02 13.87 -23.57
C PHE A 281 13.05 12.69 -22.61
N TYR A 282 14.17 12.55 -21.90
CA TYR A 282 14.38 11.51 -20.90
C TYR A 282 14.32 12.08 -19.48
N HIS A 283 14.71 13.35 -19.30
CA HIS A 283 14.91 13.93 -17.97
C HIS A 283 13.96 15.11 -17.68
N PRO A 284 13.32 15.18 -16.50
CA PRO A 284 12.35 16.22 -16.14
C PRO A 284 12.92 17.64 -16.19
N GLU A 285 14.17 17.82 -15.75
CA GLU A 285 14.81 19.14 -15.76
C GLU A 285 15.00 19.68 -17.18
N THR A 286 15.41 18.82 -18.12
CA THR A 286 15.56 19.21 -19.53
C THR A 286 14.22 19.53 -20.18
N LEU A 287 13.16 18.81 -19.81
CA LEU A 287 11.80 19.12 -20.25
C LEU A 287 11.34 20.47 -19.71
N TRP A 288 11.52 20.73 -18.41
CA TRP A 288 11.16 22.01 -17.81
C TRP A 288 11.84 23.16 -18.55
N GLN A 289 13.16 23.11 -18.68
CA GLN A 289 13.94 24.15 -19.37
C GLN A 289 13.40 24.38 -20.79
N LYS A 290 13.06 23.30 -21.50
CA LYS A 290 12.51 23.42 -22.85
C LYS A 290 11.12 24.04 -22.86
N LEU A 291 10.25 23.69 -21.92
CA LEU A 291 8.92 24.29 -21.82
C LEU A 291 9.01 25.80 -21.53
N ASP A 292 9.93 26.24 -20.67
CA ASP A 292 10.21 27.66 -20.42
C ASP A 292 10.69 28.39 -21.68
N GLU A 293 11.49 27.73 -22.52
CA GLU A 293 11.98 28.29 -23.78
C GLU A 293 10.89 28.42 -24.86
N ILE A 294 10.01 27.41 -25.00
CA ILE A 294 9.12 27.31 -26.16
C ILE A 294 7.71 27.85 -25.91
N LEU A 295 7.24 27.90 -24.66
CA LEU A 295 5.89 28.36 -24.31
C LEU A 295 5.83 29.89 -24.09
N THR A 296 6.45 30.63 -25.00
CA THR A 296 6.56 32.09 -24.98
C THR A 296 5.34 32.81 -25.50
N GLU A 297 4.42 32.14 -26.18
CA GLU A 297 3.16 32.70 -26.68
C GLU A 297 1.94 32.05 -26.03
N ASN A 298 0.87 32.83 -25.81
CA ASN A 298 -0.31 32.32 -25.08
C ASN A 298 -1.10 31.25 -25.86
N HIS A 299 -1.03 31.30 -27.19
CA HIS A 299 -1.72 30.37 -28.09
C HIS A 299 -0.88 29.13 -28.45
N TYR A 300 0.36 29.07 -28.00
CA TYR A 300 1.19 27.87 -28.12
C TYR A 300 0.77 26.83 -27.09
N LYS A 301 0.87 25.56 -27.48
CA LYS A 301 0.66 24.43 -26.58
C LYS A 301 1.78 23.40 -26.79
N ALA A 302 2.25 22.86 -25.68
CA ALA A 302 3.18 21.74 -25.66
C ALA A 302 2.37 20.45 -25.55
N LEU A 303 2.57 19.54 -26.50
CA LEU A 303 2.03 18.21 -26.52
C LEU A 303 3.12 17.23 -26.10
N MET A 304 2.95 16.60 -24.94
CA MET A 304 3.87 15.62 -24.37
C MET A 304 3.25 14.24 -24.49
N THR A 305 3.89 13.34 -25.22
CA THR A 305 3.35 12.01 -25.53
C THR A 305 4.27 10.93 -25.00
N SER A 306 3.75 10.00 -24.20
CA SER A 306 4.55 8.87 -23.73
C SER A 306 5.10 8.04 -24.90
N THR A 307 6.34 7.58 -24.80
CA THR A 307 6.90 6.60 -25.75
C THR A 307 6.24 5.24 -25.67
N SER A 308 5.51 4.96 -24.58
CA SER A 308 4.67 3.78 -24.39
C SER A 308 3.17 4.10 -24.58
N SER A 309 2.85 5.07 -25.44
CA SER A 309 1.46 5.45 -25.73
C SER A 309 0.74 4.39 -26.56
N GLU A 310 -0.59 4.34 -26.41
CA GLU A 310 -1.43 3.49 -27.26
C GLU A 310 -1.55 4.06 -28.67
N GLU A 311 -1.62 3.19 -29.68
CA GLU A 311 -1.92 3.59 -31.06
C GLU A 311 -3.42 3.55 -31.38
N SER A 312 -4.19 2.83 -30.56
CA SER A 312 -5.65 2.76 -30.63
C SER A 312 -6.26 2.69 -29.25
N ILE A 313 -7.43 3.27 -29.08
CA ILE A 313 -8.22 3.19 -27.84
C ILE A 313 -9.55 2.49 -28.09
N LEU A 314 -10.12 1.95 -27.02
CA LEU A 314 -11.42 1.30 -27.01
C LEU A 314 -12.47 2.25 -26.42
N ILE A 315 -13.57 2.45 -27.13
CA ILE A 315 -14.71 3.23 -26.66
C ILE A 315 -15.90 2.29 -26.53
N GLU A 316 -16.38 2.08 -25.31
CA GLU A 316 -17.42 1.12 -24.97
C GLU A 316 -18.65 1.83 -24.42
N ARG A 317 -19.82 1.22 -24.63
CA ARG A 317 -21.04 1.66 -23.94
C ARG A 317 -20.90 1.39 -22.44
N PHE A 318 -21.24 2.37 -21.62
CA PHE A 318 -21.28 2.19 -20.17
C PHE A 318 -22.35 1.16 -19.78
N ILE A 319 -21.97 0.22 -18.91
CA ILE A 319 -22.87 -0.81 -18.39
C ILE A 319 -23.40 -0.33 -17.03
N ILE A 320 -24.72 -0.20 -16.93
CA ILE A 320 -25.39 0.09 -15.66
C ILE A 320 -25.66 -1.24 -14.96
N GLY A 321 -25.01 -1.46 -13.83
CA GLY A 321 -25.14 -2.67 -13.04
C GLY A 321 -24.22 -2.67 -11.83
N LYS A 322 -24.29 -3.74 -11.04
CA LYS A 322 -23.32 -3.99 -9.98
C LYS A 322 -22.05 -4.54 -10.59
N GLU A 323 -20.94 -3.84 -10.36
CA GLU A 323 -19.61 -4.31 -10.75
C GLU A 323 -19.11 -5.37 -9.77
N PHE A 324 -18.55 -6.45 -10.30
CA PHE A 324 -17.99 -7.53 -9.52
C PHE A 324 -16.63 -7.99 -10.03
N SER A 325 -15.86 -8.60 -9.13
CA SER A 325 -14.66 -9.37 -9.45
C SER A 325 -14.82 -10.80 -8.93
N CYS A 326 -14.47 -11.80 -9.72
CA CYS A 326 -14.53 -13.22 -9.34
C CYS A 326 -13.21 -13.91 -9.65
N ILE A 327 -12.56 -14.45 -8.63
CA ILE A 327 -11.38 -15.30 -8.78
C ILE A 327 -11.87 -16.71 -9.12
N VAL A 328 -11.42 -17.24 -10.26
CA VAL A 328 -11.59 -18.64 -10.63
C VAL A 328 -10.26 -19.33 -10.42
N ILE A 329 -10.26 -20.47 -9.72
CA ILE A 329 -9.09 -21.30 -9.46
C ILE A 329 -9.31 -22.73 -9.97
N GLU A 330 -8.26 -23.53 -10.14
CA GLU A 330 -8.39 -24.96 -10.48
C GLU A 330 -8.46 -25.85 -9.23
N ASP A 331 -9.45 -26.73 -9.13
CA ASP A 331 -9.48 -27.75 -8.09
C ASP A 331 -8.33 -28.78 -8.23
N GLU A 332 -8.25 -29.74 -7.33
CA GLU A 332 -7.20 -30.77 -7.36
C GLU A 332 -7.27 -31.69 -8.62
N ASN A 333 -8.38 -31.67 -9.37
CA ASN A 333 -8.55 -32.39 -10.62
C ASN A 333 -8.22 -31.52 -11.86
N GLY A 334 -8.07 -30.21 -11.68
CA GLY A 334 -7.90 -29.23 -12.76
C GLY A 334 -9.21 -28.68 -13.32
N GLU A 335 -10.34 -28.85 -12.62
CA GLU A 335 -11.61 -28.23 -12.99
C GLU A 335 -11.74 -26.84 -12.35
N PRO A 336 -12.36 -25.86 -13.04
CA PRO A 336 -12.51 -24.51 -12.51
C PRO A 336 -13.51 -24.46 -11.35
N LEU A 337 -13.12 -23.75 -10.31
CA LEU A 337 -13.90 -23.40 -9.14
C LEU A 337 -13.91 -21.87 -9.00
N ALA A 338 -15.06 -21.25 -9.24
CA ALA A 338 -15.24 -19.82 -8.98
C ALA A 338 -15.44 -19.57 -7.48
N LEU A 339 -14.57 -18.74 -6.90
CA LEU A 339 -14.70 -18.24 -5.53
C LEU A 339 -15.84 -17.21 -5.42
N PRO A 340 -16.27 -16.80 -4.21
CA PRO A 340 -17.41 -15.92 -4.05
C PRO A 340 -17.14 -14.55 -4.71
N PRO A 341 -17.96 -14.11 -5.68
CA PRO A 341 -17.73 -12.82 -6.35
C PRO A 341 -17.84 -11.66 -5.36
N THR A 342 -16.96 -10.68 -5.50
CA THR A 342 -16.90 -9.47 -4.67
C THR A 342 -17.52 -8.29 -5.40
N GLU A 343 -18.47 -7.59 -4.77
CA GLU A 343 -19.02 -6.31 -5.25
C GLU A 343 -18.01 -5.19 -5.04
N ILE A 344 -17.87 -4.33 -6.06
CA ILE A 344 -17.07 -3.13 -6.01
C ILE A 344 -18.01 -1.93 -5.84
N ILE A 345 -18.16 -1.44 -4.60
CA ILE A 345 -18.98 -0.26 -4.29
C ILE A 345 -18.11 0.99 -4.40
N LYS A 346 -18.44 1.84 -5.38
CA LYS A 346 -17.71 3.05 -5.69
C LYS A 346 -18.20 4.25 -4.86
N ARG A 347 -17.28 5.10 -4.38
CA ARG A 347 -17.60 6.43 -3.82
C ARG A 347 -17.62 7.53 -4.90
N SER A 348 -17.01 7.31 -6.06
CA SER A 348 -17.04 8.15 -7.26
C SER A 348 -17.15 7.30 -8.53
N ASP A 349 -17.62 7.85 -9.65
CA ASP A 349 -17.94 7.05 -10.87
C ASP A 349 -16.72 6.31 -11.49
N ILE A 350 -15.49 6.67 -11.12
CA ILE A 350 -14.25 6.12 -11.68
C ILE A 350 -13.49 5.28 -10.65
N PHE A 351 -13.10 4.07 -11.03
CA PHE A 351 -12.25 3.17 -10.25
C PHE A 351 -10.78 3.36 -10.67
N ASP A 352 -10.13 4.39 -10.13
CA ASP A 352 -8.73 4.70 -10.45
C ASP A 352 -7.72 3.82 -9.67
N TYR A 353 -6.44 3.92 -10.05
CA TYR A 353 -5.32 3.20 -9.42
C TYR A 353 -5.35 3.32 -7.88
N ARG A 354 -5.61 4.53 -7.38
CA ARG A 354 -5.64 4.83 -5.94
C ARG A 354 -6.81 4.09 -5.28
N ALA A 355 -8.00 4.10 -5.89
CA ALA A 355 -9.20 3.45 -5.36
C ALA A 355 -9.15 1.91 -5.31
N LYS A 356 -8.37 1.27 -6.19
CA LYS A 356 -8.27 -0.19 -6.29
C LYS A 356 -7.33 -0.81 -5.25
N TYR A 357 -6.29 -0.07 -4.86
CA TYR A 357 -5.15 -0.60 -4.11
C TYR A 357 -4.89 0.09 -2.76
N LEU A 358 -5.47 1.27 -2.50
CA LEU A 358 -5.42 1.89 -1.17
C LEU A 358 -6.62 1.44 -0.31
N PRO A 359 -6.39 0.95 0.92
CA PRO A 359 -7.45 0.63 1.86
C PRO A 359 -8.37 1.84 2.11
N GLY A 360 -9.70 1.61 2.14
CA GLY A 360 -10.69 2.61 2.58
C GLY A 360 -11.31 3.52 1.50
N ILE A 361 -10.79 3.54 0.26
CA ILE A 361 -11.34 4.39 -0.83
C ILE A 361 -12.54 3.72 -1.53
N SER A 362 -12.44 2.43 -1.79
CA SER A 362 -13.55 1.60 -2.30
C SER A 362 -14.01 0.60 -1.25
N ARG A 363 -15.32 0.34 -1.19
CA ARG A 363 -15.89 -0.64 -0.26
C ARG A 363 -16.13 -1.95 -1.00
N LYS A 364 -15.51 -3.03 -0.53
CA LYS A 364 -15.63 -4.36 -1.15
C LYS A 364 -16.58 -5.22 -0.34
N VAL A 365 -17.60 -5.79 -0.99
CA VAL A 365 -18.57 -6.68 -0.32
C VAL A 365 -18.45 -8.09 -0.89
N THR A 366 -18.04 -9.03 -0.06
CA THR A 366 -17.89 -10.45 -0.44
C THR A 366 -18.75 -11.32 0.48
N PRO A 367 -19.63 -12.18 -0.07
CA PRO A 367 -20.07 -12.19 -1.47
C PRO A 367 -20.87 -10.92 -1.80
N ILE A 368 -20.93 -10.58 -3.09
CA ILE A 368 -21.78 -9.53 -3.65
C ILE A 368 -23.22 -9.63 -3.16
N GLU A 369 -23.90 -8.50 -2.91
CA GLU A 369 -25.26 -8.50 -2.35
C GLU A 369 -26.30 -8.76 -3.45
N LEU A 370 -26.56 -10.04 -3.72
CA LEU A 370 -27.50 -10.56 -4.71
C LEU A 370 -28.19 -11.85 -4.21
N PRO A 371 -29.32 -12.27 -4.80
CA PRO A 371 -29.88 -13.60 -4.59
C PRO A 371 -28.88 -14.72 -4.92
N THR A 372 -28.91 -15.82 -4.16
CA THR A 372 -28.02 -16.98 -4.33
C THR A 372 -27.96 -17.50 -5.77
N GLU A 373 -29.10 -17.56 -6.46
CA GLU A 373 -29.18 -17.99 -7.87
C GLU A 373 -28.36 -17.09 -8.81
N GLN A 374 -28.37 -15.77 -8.60
CA GLN A 374 -27.61 -14.84 -9.42
C GLN A 374 -26.11 -14.90 -9.12
N ILE A 375 -25.73 -15.11 -7.85
CA ILE A 375 -24.34 -15.36 -7.47
C ILE A 375 -23.83 -16.62 -8.17
N GLU A 376 -24.62 -17.69 -8.16
CA GLU A 376 -24.27 -18.94 -8.83
C GLU A 376 -24.22 -18.80 -10.36
N ALA A 377 -25.10 -18.00 -10.96
CA ALA A 377 -25.05 -17.69 -12.38
C ALA A 377 -23.74 -16.96 -12.76
N ILE A 378 -23.30 -15.99 -11.95
CA ILE A 378 -22.00 -15.32 -12.12
C ILE A 378 -20.86 -16.35 -12.06
N ARG A 379 -20.83 -17.18 -11.02
CA ARG A 379 -19.79 -18.21 -10.82
C ARG A 379 -19.69 -19.17 -12.01
N LYS A 380 -20.84 -19.63 -12.52
CA LYS A 380 -20.92 -20.51 -13.70
C LYS A 380 -20.41 -19.83 -14.96
N GLU A 381 -20.81 -18.59 -15.22
CA GLU A 381 -20.32 -17.84 -16.39
C GLU A 381 -18.82 -17.53 -16.30
N CYS A 382 -18.29 -17.22 -15.12
CA CYS A 382 -16.85 -17.07 -14.89
C CYS A 382 -16.10 -18.38 -15.15
N CYS A 383 -16.58 -19.53 -14.66
CA CYS A 383 -15.98 -20.84 -14.95
C CYS A 383 -16.04 -21.19 -16.44
N ARG A 384 -17.14 -20.82 -17.12
CA ARG A 384 -17.29 -21.00 -18.57
C ARG A 384 -16.27 -20.17 -19.33
N LEU A 385 -16.07 -18.91 -18.96
CA LEU A 385 -15.07 -18.05 -19.59
C LEU A 385 -13.65 -18.58 -19.34
N PHE A 386 -13.34 -19.00 -18.11
CA PHE A 386 -12.06 -19.60 -17.74
C PHE A 386 -11.70 -20.77 -18.67
N LYS A 387 -12.64 -21.70 -18.89
CA LYS A 387 -12.48 -22.80 -19.85
C LYS A 387 -12.33 -22.31 -21.29
N THR A 388 -13.14 -21.34 -21.69
CA THR A 388 -13.17 -20.83 -23.08
C THR A 388 -11.85 -20.20 -23.51
N ILE A 389 -11.20 -19.45 -22.61
CA ILE A 389 -9.90 -18.82 -22.88
C ILE A 389 -8.71 -19.76 -22.64
N HIS A 390 -8.95 -21.03 -22.28
CA HIS A 390 -7.93 -21.99 -21.89
C HIS A 390 -7.05 -21.53 -20.72
N ALA A 391 -7.65 -20.80 -19.75
CA ALA A 391 -6.96 -20.43 -18.53
C ALA A 391 -6.60 -21.67 -17.70
N SER A 392 -5.58 -21.54 -16.86
CA SER A 392 -5.11 -22.60 -15.95
C SER A 392 -4.68 -21.99 -14.63
N VAL A 393 -4.67 -22.77 -13.56
CA VAL A 393 -4.32 -22.39 -12.18
C VAL A 393 -5.28 -21.37 -11.56
N TYR A 394 -5.34 -20.15 -12.08
CA TYR A 394 -6.27 -19.12 -11.65
C TYR A 394 -6.43 -18.00 -12.69
N ALA A 395 -7.53 -17.25 -12.58
CA ALA A 395 -7.76 -15.99 -13.27
C ALA A 395 -8.68 -15.08 -12.43
N ARG A 396 -8.49 -13.76 -12.53
CA ARG A 396 -9.44 -12.77 -12.02
C ARG A 396 -10.35 -12.33 -13.15
N ILE A 397 -11.62 -12.67 -13.07
CA ILE A 397 -12.64 -12.30 -14.06
C ILE A 397 -13.48 -11.18 -13.48
N ASP A 398 -13.35 -10.00 -14.08
CA ASP A 398 -14.17 -8.84 -13.74
C ASP A 398 -15.43 -8.80 -14.63
N GLY A 399 -16.51 -8.19 -14.12
CA GLY A 399 -17.79 -8.13 -14.83
C GLY A 399 -18.82 -7.21 -14.19
N PHE A 400 -19.99 -7.15 -14.83
CA PHE A 400 -21.17 -6.43 -14.36
C PHE A 400 -22.39 -7.33 -14.41
N ILE A 401 -23.28 -7.21 -13.43
CA ILE A 401 -24.63 -7.74 -13.50
C ILE A 401 -25.65 -6.61 -13.44
N ASN A 402 -26.55 -6.55 -14.43
CA ASN A 402 -27.57 -5.50 -14.47
C ASN A 402 -28.84 -5.90 -13.70
N ALA A 403 -29.79 -4.97 -13.61
CA ALA A 403 -31.06 -5.18 -12.90
C ALA A 403 -31.93 -6.31 -13.50
N LEU A 404 -31.69 -6.71 -14.76
CA LEU A 404 -32.38 -7.82 -15.42
C LEU A 404 -31.70 -9.18 -15.15
N GLY A 405 -30.61 -9.20 -14.36
CA GLY A 405 -29.83 -10.41 -14.09
C GLY A 405 -28.88 -10.80 -15.23
N GLU A 406 -28.65 -9.90 -16.19
CA GLU A 406 -27.73 -10.17 -17.30
C GLU A 406 -26.29 -9.93 -16.88
N ILE A 407 -25.42 -10.90 -17.15
CA ILE A 407 -24.00 -10.87 -16.80
C ILE A 407 -23.17 -10.44 -18.02
N TYR A 408 -22.36 -9.40 -17.86
CA TYR A 408 -21.41 -8.90 -18.84
C TYR A 408 -20.00 -9.11 -18.29
N LEU A 409 -19.20 -9.94 -18.95
CA LEU A 409 -17.80 -10.16 -18.58
C LEU A 409 -16.92 -9.26 -19.47
N ASN A 410 -15.95 -8.58 -18.89
CA ASN A 410 -15.19 -7.54 -19.59
C ASN A 410 -13.67 -7.71 -19.51
N ASP A 411 -13.10 -8.17 -18.39
CA ASP A 411 -11.65 -8.27 -18.23
C ASP A 411 -11.23 -9.60 -17.53
N PRO A 412 -10.90 -10.67 -18.28
CA PRO A 412 -10.25 -11.85 -17.73
C PRO A 412 -8.74 -11.61 -17.56
N ASN A 413 -8.32 -11.27 -16.34
CA ASN A 413 -6.92 -11.06 -16.00
C ASN A 413 -6.28 -12.39 -15.59
N THR A 414 -5.20 -12.78 -16.26
CA THR A 414 -4.48 -14.04 -15.98
C THR A 414 -3.52 -13.96 -14.79
N THR A 415 -3.24 -12.74 -14.33
CA THR A 415 -2.60 -12.44 -13.06
C THR A 415 -3.55 -11.56 -12.25
N SER A 416 -3.57 -11.73 -10.93
CA SER A 416 -4.32 -10.84 -10.04
C SER A 416 -3.35 -9.98 -9.25
N GLY A 417 -3.78 -8.78 -8.86
CA GLY A 417 -2.99 -7.95 -7.94
C GLY A 417 -2.78 -8.73 -6.64
N MET A 418 -1.55 -8.71 -6.12
CA MET A 418 -1.13 -9.53 -4.98
C MET A 418 -0.87 -8.72 -3.71
N LEU A 419 -1.54 -7.58 -3.56
CA LEU A 419 -1.56 -6.88 -2.28
C LEU A 419 -2.47 -7.64 -1.29
N PRO A 420 -2.22 -7.58 0.03
CA PRO A 420 -3.07 -8.24 1.03
C PRO A 420 -4.56 -7.88 0.89
N SER A 421 -4.85 -6.62 0.55
CA SER A 421 -6.21 -6.10 0.34
C SER A 421 -6.85 -6.45 -1.01
N SER A 422 -6.20 -7.29 -1.83
CA SER A 422 -6.67 -7.66 -3.16
C SER A 422 -7.79 -8.70 -3.11
N PHE A 423 -8.64 -8.72 -4.15
CA PHE A 423 -9.66 -9.78 -4.31
C PHE A 423 -9.08 -11.19 -4.24
N PHE A 424 -7.80 -11.36 -4.60
CA PHE A 424 -7.10 -12.63 -4.63
C PHE A 424 -7.06 -13.29 -3.26
N PHE A 425 -6.55 -12.59 -2.24
CA PHE A 425 -6.49 -13.14 -0.88
C PHE A 425 -7.83 -13.08 -0.16
N HIS A 426 -8.64 -12.02 -0.40
CA HIS A 426 -9.96 -11.90 0.23
C HIS A 426 -10.90 -13.05 -0.14
N GLN A 427 -10.98 -13.43 -1.42
CA GLN A 427 -11.87 -14.51 -1.85
C GLN A 427 -11.34 -15.89 -1.45
N ALA A 428 -10.02 -16.09 -1.45
CA ALA A 428 -9.39 -17.31 -0.94
C ALA A 428 -9.64 -17.50 0.57
N ALA A 429 -9.70 -16.41 1.33
CA ALA A 429 -10.00 -16.47 2.76
C ALA A 429 -11.42 -16.96 3.04
N GLU A 430 -12.39 -16.72 2.15
CA GLU A 430 -13.77 -17.22 2.31
C GLU A 430 -13.87 -18.76 2.27
N ILE A 431 -12.87 -19.43 1.65
CA ILE A 431 -12.70 -20.90 1.72
C ILE A 431 -11.70 -21.34 2.79
N GLY A 432 -11.19 -20.42 3.60
CA GLY A 432 -10.40 -20.68 4.80
C GLY A 432 -8.88 -20.68 4.60
N LEU A 433 -8.38 -20.17 3.47
CA LEU A 433 -6.95 -20.08 3.21
C LEU A 433 -6.41 -18.71 3.60
N ASN A 434 -5.34 -18.69 4.39
CA ASN A 434 -4.54 -17.48 4.56
C ASN A 434 -3.60 -17.25 3.35
N PRO A 435 -2.98 -16.05 3.21
CA PRO A 435 -2.12 -15.76 2.06
C PRO A 435 -0.99 -16.78 1.84
N SER A 436 -0.33 -17.25 2.90
CA SER A 436 0.77 -18.23 2.79
C SER A 436 0.31 -19.58 2.25
N GLN A 437 -0.82 -20.07 2.75
CA GLN A 437 -1.45 -21.31 2.30
C GLN A 437 -1.92 -21.19 0.86
N PHE A 438 -2.51 -20.05 0.49
CA PHE A 438 -2.98 -19.82 -0.86
C PHE A 438 -1.82 -19.74 -1.86
N LEU A 439 -0.72 -19.07 -1.54
CA LEU A 439 0.49 -19.05 -2.38
C LEU A 439 1.08 -20.46 -2.57
N THR A 440 1.09 -21.27 -1.50
CA THR A 440 1.51 -22.68 -1.56
C THR A 440 0.63 -23.48 -2.54
N TYR A 441 -0.69 -23.30 -2.45
CA TYR A 441 -1.65 -23.89 -3.37
C TYR A 441 -1.38 -23.44 -4.82
N ILE A 442 -1.18 -22.15 -5.09
CA ILE A 442 -0.90 -21.63 -6.43
C ILE A 442 0.36 -22.25 -7.03
N ILE A 443 1.46 -22.34 -6.26
CA ILE A 443 2.71 -22.95 -6.74
C ILE A 443 2.49 -24.41 -7.08
N ARG A 444 1.83 -25.16 -6.20
CA ARG A 444 1.55 -26.59 -6.40
C ARG A 444 0.66 -26.81 -7.64
N THR A 445 -0.45 -26.07 -7.74
CA THR A 445 -1.39 -26.17 -8.88
C THR A 445 -0.71 -25.77 -10.19
N SER A 446 0.19 -24.79 -10.17
CA SER A 446 0.99 -24.42 -11.33
C SER A 446 1.94 -25.54 -11.76
N LEU A 447 2.64 -26.18 -10.82
CA LEU A 447 3.46 -27.36 -11.13
C LEU A 447 2.60 -28.50 -11.72
N ALA A 448 1.40 -28.74 -11.19
CA ALA A 448 0.48 -29.74 -11.72
C ALA A 448 0.01 -29.39 -13.16
N ALA A 449 -0.30 -28.13 -13.44
CA ALA A 449 -0.66 -27.67 -14.78
C ALA A 449 0.51 -27.80 -15.76
N ARG A 450 1.74 -27.46 -15.35
CA ARG A 450 2.94 -27.57 -16.19
C ARG A 450 3.43 -29.02 -16.34
N ALA A 451 3.13 -29.92 -15.41
CA ALA A 451 3.43 -31.35 -15.54
C ALA A 451 2.65 -32.05 -16.67
N LYS A 452 1.57 -31.42 -17.15
CA LYS A 452 0.73 -31.90 -18.28
C LYS A 452 1.28 -31.47 -19.65
N THR A 453 2.20 -30.51 -19.72
CA THR A 453 2.76 -30.07 -21.01
C THR A 453 3.79 -31.08 -21.52
N PRO A 454 4.02 -31.21 -22.84
CA PRO A 454 4.96 -32.20 -23.38
C PRO A 454 6.43 -31.93 -23.00
N LYS A 455 6.79 -30.66 -22.82
CA LYS A 455 8.18 -30.22 -22.60
C LYS A 455 8.54 -30.26 -21.11
N ASN A 456 9.69 -30.85 -20.77
CA ASN A 456 10.24 -30.91 -19.41
C ASN A 456 9.33 -31.55 -18.33
N ASN A 457 8.33 -32.35 -18.73
CA ASN A 457 7.33 -32.88 -17.79
C ASN A 457 7.90 -33.77 -16.69
N TYR A 458 8.95 -34.55 -16.96
CA TYR A 458 9.56 -35.43 -15.99
C TYR A 458 10.17 -34.66 -14.80
N PHE A 459 10.88 -33.57 -15.09
CA PHE A 459 11.45 -32.70 -14.06
C PHE A 459 10.35 -32.02 -13.24
N VAL A 460 9.34 -31.47 -13.91
CA VAL A 460 8.22 -30.79 -13.23
C VAL A 460 7.43 -31.76 -12.35
N LYS A 461 7.20 -33.01 -12.80
CA LYS A 461 6.57 -34.06 -12.00
C LYS A 461 7.36 -34.37 -10.73
N LYS A 462 8.69 -34.43 -10.80
CA LYS A 462 9.54 -34.61 -9.62
C LYS A 462 9.42 -33.45 -8.63
N LEU A 463 9.38 -32.21 -9.11
CA LEU A 463 9.18 -31.04 -8.24
C LEU A 463 7.80 -31.09 -7.56
N LEU A 464 6.76 -31.48 -8.32
CA LEU A 464 5.40 -31.65 -7.79
C LEU A 464 5.35 -32.75 -6.71
N GLU A 465 5.92 -33.92 -6.98
CA GLU A 465 6.01 -35.03 -6.02
C GLU A 465 6.76 -34.63 -4.75
N HIS A 466 7.88 -33.91 -4.90
CA HIS A 466 8.63 -33.37 -3.76
C HIS A 466 7.77 -32.42 -2.93
N LEU A 467 7.07 -31.49 -3.58
CA LEU A 467 6.22 -30.52 -2.89
C LEU A 467 5.03 -31.20 -2.18
N ASP A 468 4.35 -32.13 -2.83
CA ASP A 468 3.23 -32.87 -2.23
C ASP A 468 3.71 -33.67 -1.00
N GLN A 469 4.90 -34.29 -1.06
CA GLN A 469 5.51 -34.95 0.12
C GLN A 469 5.85 -33.96 1.24
N ALA A 470 6.36 -32.77 0.91
CA ALA A 470 6.71 -31.75 1.90
C ALA A 470 5.46 -31.21 2.61
N ILE A 471 4.39 -30.93 1.86
CA ILE A 471 3.08 -30.52 2.41
C ILE A 471 2.54 -31.61 3.34
N GLN A 472 2.57 -32.87 2.92
CA GLN A 472 2.10 -33.98 3.75
C GLN A 472 2.90 -34.13 5.05
N ARG A 473 4.24 -34.00 4.98
CA ARG A 473 5.10 -34.05 6.17
C ARG A 473 4.76 -32.94 7.16
N GLN A 474 4.58 -31.70 6.68
CA GLN A 474 4.20 -30.55 7.51
C GLN A 474 2.87 -30.78 8.24
N GLN A 475 1.90 -31.43 7.59
CA GLN A 475 0.63 -31.77 8.24
C GLN A 475 0.79 -32.82 9.34
N THR A 476 1.70 -33.77 9.16
CA THR A 476 1.94 -34.87 10.13
C THR A 476 2.94 -34.51 11.23
N GLN A 477 3.78 -33.49 11.03
CA GLN A 477 4.81 -33.10 11.99
C GLN A 477 4.20 -32.30 13.16
N THR A 478 4.49 -32.76 14.38
CA THR A 478 4.04 -32.17 15.64
C THR A 478 5.11 -31.31 16.31
N LEU A 479 6.03 -30.70 15.54
CA LEU A 479 6.99 -29.79 16.15
C LEU A 479 6.22 -28.66 16.85
N PRO A 480 6.41 -28.45 18.16
CA PRO A 480 5.63 -27.45 18.89
C PRO A 480 5.98 -26.06 18.37
N LYS A 481 5.01 -25.41 17.72
CA LYS A 481 5.10 -23.99 17.34
C LYS A 481 4.74 -23.14 18.55
N THR A 482 5.41 -21.99 18.69
CA THR A 482 4.99 -21.00 19.72
C THR A 482 3.68 -20.36 19.25
N ARG A 483 2.63 -20.46 20.06
CA ARG A 483 1.32 -19.88 19.77
C ARG A 483 1.33 -18.40 20.13
N VAL A 484 1.06 -17.55 19.15
CA VAL A 484 1.16 -16.08 19.31
C VAL A 484 -0.21 -15.45 19.13
N ALA A 485 -0.79 -14.88 20.18
CA ALA A 485 -2.01 -14.08 20.05
C ALA A 485 -1.67 -12.73 19.42
N VAL A 486 -2.06 -12.50 18.16
CA VAL A 486 -1.87 -11.21 17.48
C VAL A 486 -3.11 -10.36 17.74
N ILE A 487 -3.01 -9.40 18.66
CA ILE A 487 -4.12 -8.58 19.14
C ILE A 487 -4.17 -7.29 18.32
N MET A 488 -5.29 -7.05 17.64
CA MET A 488 -5.52 -5.92 16.74
C MET A 488 -6.90 -5.30 16.93
N GLY A 489 -7.17 -4.14 16.32
CA GLY A 489 -8.41 -3.39 16.52
C GLY A 489 -8.23 -2.25 17.52
N GLY A 490 -8.97 -2.27 18.62
CA GLY A 490 -9.02 -1.19 19.59
C GLY A 490 -10.25 -0.31 19.42
N TYR A 491 -10.42 0.63 20.36
CA TYR A 491 -11.53 1.59 20.38
C TYR A 491 -11.06 3.05 20.16
N SER A 492 -9.78 3.24 19.83
CA SER A 492 -9.21 4.53 19.48
C SER A 492 -9.47 4.93 18.02
N SER A 493 -9.08 6.15 17.67
CA SER A 493 -9.00 6.65 16.29
C SER A 493 -8.02 5.84 15.43
N GLU A 494 -7.03 5.19 16.05
CA GLU A 494 -5.96 4.44 15.37
C GLU A 494 -6.29 2.96 15.13
N ARG A 495 -7.53 2.55 15.41
CA ARG A 495 -8.01 1.17 15.22
C ARG A 495 -7.77 0.60 13.82
N HIS A 496 -7.82 1.45 12.79
CA HIS A 496 -7.56 1.05 11.41
C HIS A 496 -6.09 0.66 11.19
N ILE A 497 -5.16 1.47 11.70
CA ILE A 497 -3.71 1.20 11.62
C ILE A 497 -3.38 -0.04 12.44
N SER A 498 -4.04 -0.21 13.60
CA SER A 498 -3.86 -1.38 14.45
C SER A 498 -4.24 -2.68 13.74
N VAL A 499 -5.31 -2.67 12.95
CA VAL A 499 -5.70 -3.81 12.11
C VAL A 499 -4.66 -4.07 11.00
N GLU A 500 -4.17 -3.04 10.32
CA GLU A 500 -3.13 -3.20 9.28
C GLU A 500 -1.82 -3.75 9.84
N SER A 501 -1.37 -3.22 10.99
CA SER A 501 -0.21 -3.74 11.72
C SER A 501 -0.44 -5.19 12.15
N GLY A 502 -1.60 -5.49 12.73
CA GLY A 502 -1.97 -6.84 13.14
C GLY A 502 -1.95 -7.85 12.00
N ARG A 503 -2.47 -7.49 10.82
CA ARG A 503 -2.40 -8.32 9.60
C ARG A 503 -0.97 -8.58 9.16
N ASN A 504 -0.17 -7.52 9.08
CA ASN A 504 1.21 -7.63 8.63
C ASN A 504 2.04 -8.55 9.55
N ILE A 505 1.83 -8.46 10.87
CA ILE A 505 2.45 -9.34 11.85
C ILE A 505 1.92 -10.78 11.70
N TYR A 506 0.60 -10.96 11.63
CA TYR A 506 -0.03 -12.27 11.45
C TYR A 506 0.54 -12.99 10.22
N GLU A 507 0.61 -12.32 9.07
CA GLU A 507 1.12 -12.85 7.81
C GLU A 507 2.59 -13.29 7.89
N LYS A 508 3.45 -12.46 8.50
CA LYS A 508 4.87 -12.78 8.68
C LYS A 508 5.10 -13.95 9.63
N LEU A 509 4.26 -14.10 10.65
CA LEU A 509 4.30 -15.24 11.56
C LEU A 509 3.71 -16.51 10.92
N ALA A 510 2.62 -16.39 10.17
CA ALA A 510 1.91 -17.52 9.54
C ALA A 510 2.73 -18.20 8.45
N SER A 511 3.60 -17.44 7.79
CA SER A 511 4.55 -17.96 6.80
C SER A 511 5.80 -18.60 7.43
N SER A 512 5.94 -18.56 8.76
CA SER A 512 7.10 -19.10 9.48
C SER A 512 6.89 -20.54 9.95
N GLY A 513 8.00 -21.25 10.16
CA GLY A 513 7.97 -22.56 10.82
C GLY A 513 7.97 -22.53 12.34
N LYS A 514 8.28 -21.37 12.95
CA LYS A 514 8.47 -21.23 14.40
C LYS A 514 7.17 -20.90 15.15
N TYR A 515 6.24 -20.22 14.49
CA TYR A 515 5.08 -19.62 15.13
C TYR A 515 3.75 -20.12 14.57
N GLU A 516 2.75 -20.16 15.44
CA GLU A 516 1.35 -20.33 15.10
C GLU A 516 0.59 -19.07 15.53
N PRO A 517 0.34 -18.12 14.62
CA PRO A 517 -0.36 -16.90 14.98
C PRO A 517 -1.86 -17.13 15.11
N ILE A 518 -2.45 -16.54 16.15
CA ILE A 518 -3.87 -16.59 16.49
C ILE A 518 -4.38 -15.14 16.41
N PRO A 519 -5.24 -14.81 15.43
CA PRO A 519 -5.70 -13.44 15.24
C PRO A 519 -6.81 -13.12 16.25
N VAL A 520 -6.60 -12.06 17.04
CA VAL A 520 -7.51 -11.62 18.10
C VAL A 520 -7.93 -10.18 17.84
N PHE A 521 -9.24 -9.93 17.77
CA PHE A 521 -9.80 -8.59 17.68
C PHE A 521 -10.20 -8.08 19.05
N LEU A 522 -9.67 -6.92 19.42
CA LEU A 522 -10.09 -6.18 20.61
C LEU A 522 -11.04 -5.06 20.19
N THR A 523 -12.17 -4.95 20.90
CA THR A 523 -13.10 -3.81 20.80
C THR A 523 -13.68 -3.51 22.19
N GLY A 524 -14.71 -2.67 22.26
CA GLY A 524 -15.35 -2.28 23.51
C GLY A 524 -15.02 -0.83 23.88
N ASN A 525 -14.69 -0.60 25.15
CA ASN A 525 -14.37 0.72 25.70
C ASN A 525 -13.39 0.59 26.88
N PRO A 526 -12.92 1.71 27.49
CA PRO A 526 -11.96 1.67 28.59
C PRO A 526 -12.40 0.89 29.84
N GLU A 527 -13.70 0.72 30.08
CA GLU A 527 -14.22 -0.02 31.23
C GLU A 527 -14.37 -1.52 30.94
N LYS A 528 -14.55 -1.88 29.66
CA LYS A 528 -14.85 -3.25 29.26
C LYS A 528 -14.26 -3.57 27.89
N HIS A 529 -13.14 -4.28 27.90
CA HIS A 529 -12.57 -4.88 26.70
C HIS A 529 -13.41 -6.10 26.27
N GLU A 530 -13.61 -6.24 24.96
CA GLU A 530 -14.18 -7.43 24.35
C GLU A 530 -13.19 -8.04 23.38
N LEU A 531 -12.91 -9.34 23.53
CA LEU A 531 -11.96 -10.08 22.70
C LEU A 531 -12.71 -11.09 21.83
N TYR A 532 -12.28 -11.20 20.57
CA TYR A 532 -12.83 -12.16 19.61
C TYR A 532 -11.72 -12.85 18.84
N LEU A 533 -11.77 -14.18 18.71
CA LEU A 533 -10.98 -14.90 17.71
C LEU A 533 -11.55 -14.58 16.33
N LEU A 534 -10.68 -14.13 15.44
CA LEU A 534 -11.07 -13.76 14.09
C LEU A 534 -10.85 -14.90 13.09
N PRO A 535 -11.87 -15.26 12.30
CA PRO A 535 -11.63 -16.06 11.11
C PRO A 535 -10.92 -15.22 10.04
N ILE A 536 -10.12 -15.88 9.19
CA ILE A 536 -9.24 -15.20 8.22
C ILE A 536 -10.04 -14.35 7.22
N ASN A 537 -11.22 -14.81 6.80
CA ASN A 537 -12.10 -14.06 5.91
C ASN A 537 -12.58 -12.74 6.52
N ILE A 538 -12.81 -12.69 7.84
CA ILE A 538 -13.15 -11.45 8.55
C ILE A 538 -11.88 -10.61 8.79
N MET A 539 -10.78 -11.24 9.21
CA MET A 539 -9.52 -10.57 9.48
C MET A 539 -9.03 -9.76 8.29
N LEU A 540 -9.24 -10.23 7.05
CA LEU A 540 -8.79 -9.54 5.83
C LEU A 540 -9.74 -8.44 5.31
N LYS A 541 -10.91 -8.16 5.91
CA LYS A 541 -11.85 -7.12 5.39
C LYS A 541 -11.25 -5.70 5.33
N ASP A 542 -11.80 -4.74 4.61
CA ASP A 542 -11.07 -3.49 4.31
C ASP A 542 -10.61 -2.65 5.53
N ASN A 543 -11.35 -2.63 6.64
CA ASN A 543 -11.02 -1.79 7.80
C ASN A 543 -11.61 -2.34 9.12
N ALA A 544 -11.14 -1.78 10.25
CA ALA A 544 -11.57 -2.15 11.60
C ALA A 544 -13.09 -2.03 11.85
N ASP A 545 -13.78 -1.08 11.23
CA ASP A 545 -15.22 -0.88 11.44
C ASP A 545 -16.04 -1.95 10.74
N ASP A 546 -15.63 -2.35 9.53
CA ASP A 546 -16.23 -3.48 8.81
C ASP A 546 -16.01 -4.81 9.57
N ILE A 547 -14.84 -5.00 10.20
CA ILE A 547 -14.59 -6.15 11.10
C ILE A 547 -15.52 -6.10 12.31
N ALA A 548 -15.55 -4.97 13.03
CA ALA A 548 -16.38 -4.81 14.23
C ALA A 548 -17.86 -5.05 13.94
N LYS A 549 -18.33 -4.61 12.77
CA LYS A 549 -19.68 -4.88 12.28
C LYS A 549 -19.93 -6.37 12.07
N GLN A 550 -19.04 -7.09 11.37
CA GLN A 550 -19.20 -8.52 11.12
C GLN A 550 -19.09 -9.38 12.38
N VAL A 551 -18.27 -8.96 13.34
CA VAL A 551 -18.18 -9.61 14.65
C VAL A 551 -19.48 -9.49 15.44
N ARG A 552 -20.24 -8.40 15.26
CA ARG A 552 -21.52 -8.13 15.95
C ARG A 552 -22.76 -8.66 15.21
N GLU A 553 -22.74 -8.66 13.88
CA GLU A 553 -23.87 -9.03 13.03
C GLU A 553 -23.77 -10.49 12.53
N ASN A 554 -24.66 -11.37 12.99
CA ASN A 554 -24.78 -12.73 12.46
C ASN A 554 -25.81 -12.77 11.31
N LYS A 555 -25.38 -12.87 10.05
CA LYS A 555 -26.27 -12.85 8.87
C LYS A 555 -26.49 -14.26 8.29
N ALA A 556 -27.63 -14.87 8.63
CA ALA A 556 -28.00 -16.22 8.22
C ALA A 556 -28.10 -16.45 6.69
N GLN A 557 -28.60 -15.49 5.91
CA GLN A 557 -28.86 -15.71 4.47
C GLN A 557 -27.57 -15.77 3.61
N LYS A 558 -26.48 -15.13 4.05
CA LYS A 558 -25.17 -15.18 3.36
C LYS A 558 -24.45 -16.50 3.57
N GLN A 559 -24.86 -17.29 4.56
CA GLN A 559 -24.20 -18.53 4.93
C GLN A 559 -24.44 -19.64 3.89
N GLU A 560 -25.59 -19.72 3.20
CA GLU A 560 -25.90 -20.85 2.32
C GLU A 560 -24.93 -20.98 1.13
N ILE A 561 -24.77 -19.92 0.32
CA ILE A 561 -23.86 -19.94 -0.84
C ILE A 561 -22.40 -20.10 -0.41
N LEU A 562 -22.00 -19.47 0.70
CA LEU A 562 -20.64 -19.63 1.24
C LEU A 562 -20.39 -21.05 1.73
N LEU A 563 -21.37 -21.71 2.35
CA LEU A 563 -21.28 -23.11 2.76
C LEU A 563 -21.15 -24.02 1.54
N GLN A 564 -21.90 -23.77 0.46
CA GLN A 564 -21.75 -24.50 -0.79
C GLN A 564 -20.34 -24.35 -1.36
N ILE A 565 -19.83 -23.12 -1.49
CA ILE A 565 -18.50 -22.83 -2.02
C ILE A 565 -17.40 -23.46 -1.16
N ARG A 566 -17.53 -23.41 0.16
CA ARG A 566 -16.61 -24.08 1.10
C ARG A 566 -16.63 -25.59 0.95
N GLN A 567 -17.79 -26.17 0.69
CA GLN A 567 -17.92 -27.60 0.45
C GLN A 567 -17.28 -28.02 -0.89
N GLU A 568 -17.44 -27.22 -1.94
CA GLU A 568 -16.75 -27.42 -3.22
C GLU A 568 -15.22 -27.27 -3.07
N GLY A 569 -14.76 -26.28 -2.29
CA GLY A 569 -13.35 -26.06 -1.98
C GLY A 569 -12.75 -26.96 -0.90
N LYS A 570 -13.53 -27.88 -0.32
CA LYS A 570 -13.14 -28.63 0.90
C LYS A 570 -11.84 -29.40 0.75
N ALA A 571 -11.61 -30.03 -0.41
CA ALA A 571 -10.39 -30.79 -0.68
C ALA A 571 -9.14 -29.89 -0.62
N ILE A 572 -9.24 -28.67 -1.12
CA ILE A 572 -8.17 -27.66 -1.05
C ILE A 572 -7.97 -27.26 0.42
N THR A 573 -9.03 -26.86 1.10
CA THR A 573 -8.96 -26.40 2.49
C THR A 573 -8.37 -27.45 3.44
N GLN A 574 -8.78 -28.71 3.32
CA GLN A 574 -8.23 -29.80 4.13
C GLN A 574 -6.74 -30.04 3.86
N LYS A 575 -6.28 -29.82 2.64
CA LYS A 575 -4.88 -29.98 2.25
C LYS A 575 -3.98 -28.83 2.73
N TYR A 576 -4.46 -27.60 2.86
CA TYR A 576 -3.58 -26.46 3.19
C TYR A 576 -3.86 -25.81 4.56
N ALA A 577 -5.10 -25.84 5.05
CA ALA A 577 -5.50 -25.15 6.28
C ALA A 577 -5.91 -26.07 7.44
N GLN A 578 -6.21 -27.34 7.18
CA GLN A 578 -6.71 -28.35 8.12
C GLN A 578 -8.07 -27.99 8.76
N ASN A 579 -8.11 -27.06 9.73
CA ASN A 579 -9.29 -26.73 10.54
C ASN A 579 -9.51 -25.20 10.64
N PRO A 580 -9.87 -24.50 9.54
CA PRO A 580 -10.14 -23.07 9.61
C PRO A 580 -11.41 -22.77 10.41
N ILE A 581 -11.37 -21.71 11.20
CA ILE A 581 -12.56 -21.08 11.77
C ILE A 581 -13.18 -20.14 10.73
N PHE A 582 -14.52 -20.10 10.67
CA PHE A 582 -15.27 -19.28 9.70
C PHE A 582 -16.21 -18.27 10.34
N GLU A 583 -16.40 -18.37 11.65
CA GLU A 583 -17.27 -17.50 12.43
C GLU A 583 -16.46 -16.92 13.59
N PRO A 584 -16.68 -15.65 13.94
CA PRO A 584 -15.98 -15.01 15.06
C PRO A 584 -16.43 -15.64 16.39
N GLN A 585 -15.48 -15.85 17.30
CA GLN A 585 -15.75 -16.46 18.60
C GLN A 585 -15.36 -15.49 19.71
N LYS A 586 -16.31 -15.09 20.56
CA LYS A 586 -16.02 -14.26 21.72
C LYS A 586 -15.22 -15.07 22.74
N ILE A 587 -14.13 -14.49 23.24
CA ILE A 587 -13.24 -15.12 24.22
C ILE A 587 -13.01 -14.20 25.41
N THR A 588 -12.60 -14.79 26.54
CA THR A 588 -12.12 -14.05 27.72
C THR A 588 -10.59 -13.99 27.74
N TYR A 589 -10.03 -13.16 28.63
CA TYR A 589 -8.59 -13.17 28.90
C TYR A 589 -8.08 -14.52 29.42
N ALA A 590 -8.91 -15.26 30.18
CA ALA A 590 -8.57 -16.60 30.65
C ALA A 590 -8.49 -17.60 29.47
N ASP A 591 -9.42 -17.52 28.52
CA ASP A 591 -9.35 -18.31 27.28
C ASP A 591 -8.10 -17.95 26.47
N LEU A 592 -7.78 -16.65 26.36
CA LEU A 592 -6.59 -16.17 25.66
C LEU A 592 -5.30 -16.78 26.23
N LYS A 593 -5.17 -16.87 27.56
CA LYS A 593 -4.02 -17.52 28.22
C LYS A 593 -3.87 -18.99 27.86
N ASN A 594 -4.98 -19.70 27.66
CA ASN A 594 -4.95 -21.12 27.28
C ASN A 594 -4.62 -21.31 25.80
N LEU A 595 -5.01 -20.35 24.96
CA LEU A 595 -4.83 -20.38 23.51
C LEU A 595 -3.42 -19.98 23.07
N ALA A 596 -2.76 -19.05 23.77
CA ALA A 596 -1.48 -18.49 23.35
C ALA A 596 -0.38 -18.58 24.42
N ASP A 597 0.87 -18.70 23.95
CA ASP A 597 2.06 -18.70 24.78
C ASP A 597 2.62 -17.28 25.00
N VAL A 598 2.36 -16.37 24.06
CA VAL A 598 2.75 -14.95 24.08
C VAL A 598 1.73 -14.12 23.27
N ALA A 599 1.56 -12.86 23.62
CA ALA A 599 0.76 -11.90 22.86
C ALA A 599 1.65 -10.94 22.05
N PHE A 600 1.28 -10.69 20.80
CA PHE A 600 1.76 -9.54 20.03
C PHE A 600 0.65 -8.48 20.02
N ILE A 601 0.82 -7.43 20.81
CA ILE A 601 0.02 -6.21 20.84
C ILE A 601 0.35 -5.40 19.58
N ALA A 602 -0.56 -5.44 18.60
CA ALA A 602 -0.54 -4.61 17.40
C ALA A 602 -1.58 -3.48 17.51
N LEU A 603 -1.75 -2.93 18.71
CA LEU A 603 -2.68 -1.84 19.01
C LEU A 603 -1.90 -0.53 19.12
N HIS A 604 -2.30 0.46 18.33
CA HIS A 604 -1.79 1.82 18.36
C HIS A 604 -2.80 2.72 19.07
N GLY A 605 -2.31 3.65 19.88
CA GLY A 605 -3.15 4.36 20.85
C GLY A 605 -3.79 3.40 21.85
N ARG A 606 -4.99 3.73 22.32
CA ARG A 606 -5.66 2.96 23.39
C ARG A 606 -6.39 1.70 22.87
N PRO A 607 -6.35 0.56 23.58
CA PRO A 607 -5.71 0.29 24.88
C PRO A 607 -4.27 -0.25 24.79
N GLY A 608 -3.58 -0.08 23.67
CA GLY A 608 -2.23 -0.61 23.47
C GLY A 608 -1.16 0.26 24.14
N GLU A 609 -1.13 1.54 23.82
CA GLU A 609 -0.05 2.45 24.24
C GLU A 609 -0.29 3.10 25.60
N ASP A 610 -1.47 2.93 26.22
CA ASP A 610 -1.80 3.46 27.55
C ASP A 610 -1.55 2.47 28.70
N GLY A 611 -1.09 1.25 28.39
CA GLY A 611 -0.83 0.22 29.39
C GLY A 611 -2.07 -0.57 29.84
N ALA A 612 -3.28 -0.24 29.35
CA ALA A 612 -4.51 -0.87 29.83
C ALA A 612 -4.58 -2.36 29.43
N LEU A 613 -4.20 -2.70 28.19
CA LEU A 613 -4.13 -4.10 27.78
C LEU A 613 -3.01 -4.86 28.51
N GLN A 614 -1.83 -4.24 28.65
CA GLN A 614 -0.69 -4.81 29.36
C GLN A 614 -1.08 -5.21 30.78
N GLN A 615 -1.83 -4.36 31.48
CA GLN A 615 -2.31 -4.66 32.82
C GLN A 615 -3.20 -5.92 32.86
N GLU A 616 -4.07 -6.13 31.86
CA GLU A 616 -4.89 -7.34 31.77
C GLU A 616 -4.05 -8.58 31.43
N LEU A 617 -3.04 -8.45 30.57
CA LEU A 617 -2.13 -9.53 30.21
C LEU A 617 -1.21 -9.95 31.39
N GLU A 618 -0.72 -8.98 32.16
CA GLU A 618 0.06 -9.22 33.38
C GLU A 618 -0.76 -9.99 34.43
N LYS A 619 -2.04 -9.64 34.63
CA LYS A 619 -2.95 -10.33 35.57
C LYS A 619 -3.08 -11.83 35.28
N ILE A 620 -3.07 -12.22 34.02
CA ILE A 620 -3.18 -13.63 33.57
C ILE A 620 -1.81 -14.28 33.33
N GLY A 621 -0.71 -13.53 33.50
CA GLY A 621 0.65 -13.99 33.24
C GLY A 621 0.89 -14.39 31.78
N LEU A 622 0.28 -13.68 30.81
CA LEU A 622 0.56 -13.87 29.39
C LEU A 622 1.64 -12.85 28.96
N PRO A 623 2.86 -13.28 28.60
CA PRO A 623 3.91 -12.36 28.15
C PRO A 623 3.51 -11.65 26.86
N TYR A 624 4.09 -10.47 26.60
CA TYR A 624 3.76 -9.67 25.43
C TYR A 624 4.95 -8.84 24.90
N ASN A 625 4.84 -8.33 23.67
CA ASN A 625 5.85 -7.45 23.07
C ASN A 625 5.80 -6.01 23.59
N GLY A 626 6.95 -5.34 23.60
CA GLY A 626 7.04 -3.91 23.87
C GLY A 626 7.14 -3.56 25.36
N SER A 627 6.87 -2.30 25.66
CA SER A 627 6.96 -1.73 27.01
C SER A 627 5.90 -2.24 27.98
N GLY A 628 6.26 -2.30 29.27
CA GLY A 628 5.31 -2.51 30.37
C GLY A 628 4.43 -1.29 30.69
N VAL A 629 3.42 -1.51 31.55
CA VAL A 629 2.34 -0.55 31.86
C VAL A 629 2.84 0.86 32.12
N LYS A 630 3.82 1.02 33.03
CA LYS A 630 4.33 2.34 33.44
C LYS A 630 4.99 3.11 32.28
N SER A 631 5.80 2.44 31.47
CA SER A 631 6.49 3.08 30.36
C SER A 631 5.48 3.49 29.28
N SER A 632 4.52 2.60 28.95
CA SER A 632 3.43 2.91 28.03
C SER A 632 2.65 4.16 28.46
N GLN A 633 2.19 4.22 29.73
CA GLN A 633 1.48 5.37 30.30
C GLN A 633 2.25 6.69 30.19
N ILE A 634 3.57 6.65 30.39
CA ILE A 634 4.42 7.84 30.25
C ILE A 634 4.51 8.24 28.77
N THR A 635 4.84 7.30 27.89
CA THR A 635 5.12 7.59 26.47
C THR A 635 3.91 8.11 25.68
N ILE A 636 2.70 7.65 25.99
CA ILE A 636 1.48 8.18 25.36
C ILE A 636 1.15 9.61 25.85
N ASN A 637 1.59 9.98 27.05
CA ASN A 637 1.42 11.31 27.62
C ASN A 637 2.58 12.23 27.20
N LYS A 638 2.35 12.99 26.13
CA LYS A 638 3.35 13.89 25.51
C LYS A 638 3.85 14.97 26.48
N TYR A 639 2.98 15.49 27.35
CA TYR A 639 3.35 16.47 28.36
C TYR A 639 4.31 15.88 29.40
N GLU A 640 3.93 14.75 29.99
CA GLU A 640 4.74 14.09 31.02
C GLU A 640 6.07 13.57 30.46
N THR A 641 6.04 13.01 29.24
CA THR A 641 7.24 12.63 28.51
C THR A 641 8.19 13.81 28.35
N ASN A 642 7.71 14.96 27.84
CA ASN A 642 8.56 16.13 27.65
C ASN A 642 9.11 16.68 28.97
N GLU A 643 8.32 16.70 30.04
CA GLU A 643 8.75 17.12 31.38
C GLU A 643 9.88 16.23 31.92
N ILE A 644 9.77 14.91 31.77
CA ILE A 644 10.79 13.95 32.20
C ILE A 644 12.07 14.13 31.38
N LEU A 645 11.95 14.25 30.05
CA LEU A 645 13.08 14.43 29.15
C LEU A 645 13.82 15.74 29.43
N ALA A 646 13.11 16.86 29.56
CA ALA A 646 13.68 18.17 29.87
C ALA A 646 14.47 18.15 31.18
N LYS A 647 13.91 17.55 32.25
CA LYS A 647 14.58 17.41 33.55
C LYS A 647 15.88 16.59 33.49
N ASN A 648 16.01 15.71 32.51
CA ASN A 648 17.20 14.88 32.27
C ASN A 648 18.14 15.44 31.18
N GLY A 649 17.94 16.70 30.78
CA GLY A 649 18.78 17.42 29.84
C GLY A 649 18.64 16.96 28.39
N ILE A 650 17.50 16.39 28.02
CA ILE A 650 17.13 16.11 26.63
C ILE A 650 16.35 17.31 26.08
N SER A 651 16.72 17.79 24.90
CA SER A 651 16.01 18.90 24.25
C SER A 651 14.60 18.46 23.80
N VAL A 652 13.60 19.25 24.18
CA VAL A 652 12.19 19.11 23.78
C VAL A 652 11.62 20.49 23.46
N ALA A 653 10.50 20.55 22.74
CA ALA A 653 9.80 21.82 22.57
C ALA A 653 9.35 22.38 23.93
N ARG A 654 9.41 23.70 24.09
CA ARG A 654 8.73 24.37 25.20
C ARG A 654 7.24 24.11 25.06
N HIS A 655 6.58 23.79 26.17
CA HIS A 655 5.23 23.26 26.13
C HIS A 655 4.41 23.66 27.37
N ALA A 656 3.09 23.68 27.22
CA ALA A 656 2.13 23.98 28.30
C ALA A 656 0.79 23.27 28.06
N LEU A 657 0.02 23.05 29.13
CA LEU A 657 -1.35 22.55 29.05
C LEU A 657 -2.36 23.68 29.25
N LEU A 658 -3.44 23.65 28.47
CA LEU A 658 -4.64 24.42 28.76
C LEU A 658 -5.76 23.47 29.18
N TYR A 659 -6.29 23.65 30.40
CA TYR A 659 -7.46 22.90 30.86
C TYR A 659 -8.76 23.66 30.58
N LYS A 660 -9.81 22.91 30.27
CA LYS A 660 -11.18 23.38 30.02
C LYS A 660 -11.70 24.23 31.17
N LYS A 661 -11.50 23.77 32.41
CA LYS A 661 -11.89 24.51 33.63
C LYS A 661 -11.21 25.88 33.75
N ASP A 662 -9.93 25.97 33.38
CA ASP A 662 -9.14 27.20 33.54
C ASP A 662 -9.50 28.21 32.45
N TYR A 663 -9.77 27.72 31.23
CA TYR A 663 -10.29 28.53 30.14
C TYR A 663 -11.66 29.12 30.47
N PHE A 664 -12.63 28.30 30.88
CA PHE A 664 -13.98 28.80 31.18
C PHE A 664 -14.04 29.67 32.45
N ALA A 665 -13.07 29.55 33.37
CA ALA A 665 -12.96 30.45 34.51
C ALA A 665 -12.57 31.88 34.08
N SER A 666 -11.70 32.05 33.08
CA SER A 666 -11.28 33.36 32.56
C SER A 666 -10.71 33.26 31.13
N PRO A 667 -11.57 33.24 30.07
CA PRO A 667 -11.13 32.95 28.70
C PRO A 667 -10.06 33.91 28.19
N GLU A 668 -10.26 35.21 28.41
CA GLU A 668 -9.34 36.27 27.96
C GLU A 668 -7.96 36.14 28.63
N LYS A 669 -7.95 35.87 29.94
CA LYS A 669 -6.71 35.68 30.71
C LYS A 669 -5.96 34.42 30.28
N ALA A 670 -6.69 33.34 29.98
CA ALA A 670 -6.08 32.10 29.48
C ALA A 670 -5.38 32.32 28.14
N ILE A 671 -6.04 33.01 27.20
CA ILE A 671 -5.45 33.36 25.90
C ILE A 671 -4.24 34.28 26.08
N GLN A 672 -4.35 35.34 26.89
CA GLN A 672 -3.23 36.24 27.16
C GLN A 672 -2.03 35.51 27.80
N THR A 673 -2.29 34.54 28.69
CA THR A 673 -1.24 33.72 29.29
C THR A 673 -0.51 32.91 28.23
N ILE A 674 -1.24 32.32 27.28
CA ILE A 674 -0.66 31.59 26.14
C ILE A 674 0.15 32.54 25.26
N GLU A 675 -0.39 33.70 24.89
CA GLU A 675 0.29 34.69 24.03
C GLU A 675 1.53 35.32 24.68
N THR A 676 1.58 35.34 26.02
CA THR A 676 2.78 35.77 26.76
C THR A 676 3.85 34.69 26.77
N GLN A 677 3.45 33.42 26.75
CA GLN A 677 4.36 32.28 26.77
C GLN A 677 4.82 31.89 25.36
N PHE A 678 3.97 31.92 24.35
CA PHE A 678 4.24 31.41 23.01
C PHE A 678 4.04 32.50 21.95
N SER A 679 5.01 32.62 21.05
CA SER A 679 4.88 33.47 19.87
C SER A 679 4.23 32.69 18.72
N TYR A 680 3.33 33.33 17.99
CA TYR A 680 2.77 32.73 16.79
C TYR A 680 3.84 32.62 15.68
N PRO A 681 3.83 31.55 14.86
CA PRO A 681 2.97 30.38 14.99
C PRO A 681 3.48 29.35 16.02
N PHE A 682 2.57 28.63 16.67
CA PHE A 682 2.85 27.50 17.57
C PHE A 682 1.95 26.29 17.26
N ILE A 683 2.20 25.13 17.87
CA ILE A 683 1.43 23.90 17.65
C ILE A 683 0.44 23.68 18.81
N CYS A 684 -0.82 23.39 18.48
CA CYS A 684 -1.79 22.80 19.41
C CYS A 684 -2.05 21.35 19.02
N LYS A 685 -2.07 20.44 20.01
CA LYS A 685 -2.32 19.01 19.81
C LYS A 685 -2.92 18.33 21.05
N PRO A 686 -3.57 17.17 20.91
CA PRO A 686 -3.90 16.32 22.05
C PRO A 686 -2.65 15.92 22.84
N ALA A 687 -2.76 15.81 24.17
CA ALA A 687 -1.61 15.49 25.02
C ALA A 687 -1.46 13.99 25.30
N ASP A 688 -2.54 13.20 25.19
CA ASP A 688 -2.66 11.82 25.67
C ASP A 688 -3.19 10.84 24.59
N ASP A 689 -2.92 11.16 23.33
CA ASP A 689 -3.37 10.41 22.15
C ASP A 689 -2.17 10.11 21.22
N GLY A 690 -2.16 8.94 20.59
CA GLY A 690 -1.07 8.47 19.71
C GLY A 690 -1.10 9.07 18.30
N CYS A 691 -2.23 9.66 17.91
CA CYS A 691 -2.49 10.10 16.55
C CYS A 691 -2.08 11.57 16.25
N SER A 692 -1.71 11.84 14.98
CA SER A 692 -1.61 13.22 14.42
C SER A 692 -2.96 13.94 14.28
N SER A 693 -4.08 13.32 14.70
CA SER A 693 -5.41 13.94 14.66
C SER A 693 -5.46 15.17 15.56
N ALA A 694 -6.15 16.21 15.09
CA ALA A 694 -6.24 17.50 15.79
C ALA A 694 -4.89 18.20 16.06
N VAL A 695 -3.80 17.84 15.37
CA VAL A 695 -2.55 18.62 15.41
C VAL A 695 -2.68 19.83 14.48
N LYS A 696 -2.59 21.06 15.01
CA LYS A 696 -2.72 22.29 14.21
C LYS A 696 -1.63 23.31 14.50
N LYS A 697 -1.08 23.87 13.43
CA LYS A 697 -0.20 25.04 13.47
C LYS A 697 -1.07 26.30 13.58
N ILE A 698 -1.12 26.87 14.76
CA ILE A 698 -1.89 28.06 15.10
C ILE A 698 -1.07 29.29 14.74
N ARG A 699 -1.56 30.09 13.79
CA ARG A 699 -0.85 31.25 13.23
C ARG A 699 -1.30 32.58 13.84
N ASN A 700 -2.45 32.60 14.49
CA ASN A 700 -3.02 33.81 15.07
C ASN A 700 -4.04 33.45 16.16
N ARG A 701 -4.54 34.49 16.84
CA ARG A 701 -5.51 34.39 17.93
C ARG A 701 -6.85 33.80 17.51
N GLU A 702 -7.32 34.12 16.30
CA GLU A 702 -8.58 33.59 15.78
C GLU A 702 -8.51 32.06 15.66
N GLN A 703 -7.40 31.54 15.13
CA GLN A 703 -7.15 30.10 15.06
C GLN A 703 -7.00 29.47 16.45
N LEU A 704 -6.40 30.17 17.42
CA LEU A 704 -6.31 29.68 18.80
C LEU A 704 -7.70 29.53 19.42
N GLN A 705 -8.56 30.55 19.28
CA GLN A 705 -9.93 30.52 19.78
C GLN A 705 -10.73 29.39 19.10
N ALA A 706 -10.64 29.28 17.79
CA ALA A 706 -11.28 28.20 17.04
C ALA A 706 -10.83 26.82 17.54
N TYR A 707 -9.53 26.63 17.80
CA TYR A 707 -9.00 25.37 18.35
C TYR A 707 -9.55 25.06 19.75
N ILE A 708 -9.59 26.06 20.63
CA ILE A 708 -10.10 25.90 22.01
C ILE A 708 -11.57 25.51 21.99
N GLU A 709 -12.41 26.26 21.25
CA GLU A 709 -13.84 26.01 21.13
C GLU A 709 -14.11 24.63 20.53
N GLN A 710 -13.36 24.28 19.48
CA GLN A 710 -13.44 22.99 18.85
C GLN A 710 -13.05 21.87 19.84
N THR A 711 -12.03 22.04 20.66
CA THR A 711 -11.58 21.02 21.64
C THR A 711 -12.54 20.88 22.82
N PHE A 712 -13.03 21.99 23.37
CA PHE A 712 -13.81 22.01 24.61
C PHE A 712 -15.33 21.91 24.40
N ARG A 713 -15.77 21.71 23.16
CA ARG A 713 -17.18 21.51 22.82
C ARG A 713 -17.84 20.38 23.63
N HIS A 714 -19.14 20.48 23.81
CA HIS A 714 -19.95 19.48 24.53
C HIS A 714 -20.47 18.35 23.64
N GLN A 715 -20.59 18.61 22.34
CA GLN A 715 -21.12 17.67 21.36
C GLN A 715 -19.99 17.00 20.58
N GLU A 716 -20.18 15.75 20.18
CA GLU A 716 -19.22 15.05 19.31
C GLU A 716 -19.08 15.73 17.94
N THR A 717 -20.13 16.38 17.45
CA THR A 717 -20.15 17.05 16.14
C THR A 717 -19.16 18.22 16.08
N ILE A 718 -18.33 18.22 15.03
CA ILE A 718 -17.39 19.29 14.71
C ILE A 718 -18.13 20.60 14.44
N LEU A 719 -17.62 21.74 14.95
CA LEU A 719 -18.21 23.05 14.73
C LEU A 719 -17.78 23.59 13.35
N PRO A 720 -18.71 23.85 12.40
CA PRO A 720 -18.33 24.14 11.00
C PRO A 720 -17.48 25.40 10.81
N LEU A 721 -17.78 26.48 11.54
CA LEU A 721 -17.05 27.75 11.43
C LEU A 721 -15.59 27.60 11.91
N GLN A 722 -15.41 26.99 13.07
CA GLN A 722 -14.10 26.73 13.65
C GLN A 722 -13.31 25.74 12.77
N ALA A 723 -14.00 24.76 12.18
CA ALA A 723 -13.39 23.83 11.24
C ALA A 723 -12.83 24.53 9.99
N GLU A 724 -13.57 25.51 9.44
CA GLU A 724 -13.12 26.33 8.32
C GLU A 724 -11.90 27.18 8.71
N THR A 725 -11.95 27.85 9.86
CA THR A 725 -10.83 28.65 10.40
C THR A 725 -9.55 27.82 10.61
N LEU A 726 -9.70 26.57 11.08
CA LEU A 726 -8.62 25.61 11.29
C LEU A 726 -8.24 24.84 10.02
N GLN A 727 -8.95 25.06 8.90
CA GLN A 727 -8.76 24.36 7.64
C GLN A 727 -8.79 22.83 7.82
N LEU A 728 -9.76 22.32 8.59
CA LEU A 728 -9.93 20.88 8.80
C LEU A 728 -10.29 20.20 7.48
N LYS A 729 -9.66 19.04 7.21
CA LYS A 729 -10.02 18.22 6.06
C LYS A 729 -11.37 17.55 6.30
N ALA A 730 -12.08 17.22 5.22
CA ALA A 730 -13.32 16.45 5.32
C ALA A 730 -13.06 15.08 5.95
N GLY A 731 -13.73 14.77 7.06
CA GLY A 731 -13.55 13.52 7.81
C GLY A 731 -12.37 13.51 8.78
N GLU A 732 -11.67 14.63 8.98
CA GLU A 732 -10.61 14.74 10.00
C GLU A 732 -11.21 14.56 11.41
N GLU A 733 -10.70 13.59 12.17
CA GLU A 733 -11.14 13.37 13.55
C GLU A 733 -10.58 14.47 14.47
N PHE A 734 -11.45 15.03 15.30
CA PHE A 734 -11.09 16.04 16.29
C PHE A 734 -11.88 15.79 17.57
N PRO A 735 -11.53 14.80 18.41
CA PRO A 735 -12.34 14.43 19.58
C PRO A 735 -12.37 15.55 20.64
N PRO A 736 -13.50 15.77 21.36
CA PRO A 736 -13.53 16.71 22.46
C PRO A 736 -12.66 16.22 23.63
N ARG A 737 -12.01 17.15 24.34
CA ARG A 737 -11.10 16.85 25.47
C ARG A 737 -11.26 17.86 26.59
N ASP A 738 -10.84 17.51 27.80
CA ASP A 738 -10.82 18.44 28.94
C ASP A 738 -9.53 19.26 29.03
N TYR A 739 -8.53 18.93 28.21
CA TYR A 739 -7.27 19.67 28.07
C TYR A 739 -6.61 19.35 26.73
N PHE A 740 -5.69 20.22 26.31
CA PHE A 740 -4.80 19.97 25.18
C PHE A 740 -3.42 20.59 25.43
N LEU A 741 -2.44 20.15 24.63
CA LEU A 741 -1.05 20.55 24.69
C LEU A 741 -0.76 21.66 23.68
N ILE A 742 -0.01 22.65 24.14
CA ILE A 742 0.54 23.75 23.34
C ILE A 742 2.05 23.56 23.31
N GLU A 743 2.64 23.58 22.13
CA GLU A 743 4.09 23.47 21.93
C GLU A 743 4.61 24.59 21.05
N GLU A 744 5.79 25.08 21.38
CA GLU A 744 6.54 25.97 20.50
C GLU A 744 6.86 25.28 19.17
N LEU A 745 6.65 26.00 18.07
CA LEU A 745 7.00 25.49 16.75
C LEU A 745 8.52 25.35 16.63
N ILE A 746 9.00 24.12 16.45
CA ILE A 746 10.41 23.87 16.18
C ILE A 746 10.72 24.31 14.74
N THR A 747 11.63 25.28 14.60
CA THR A 747 12.06 25.81 13.29
C THR A 747 13.54 25.56 13.02
N LYS A 748 14.02 25.84 11.81
CA LYS A 748 15.45 25.75 11.46
C LYS A 748 16.35 26.63 12.33
N GLY A 749 15.89 27.82 12.72
CA GLY A 749 16.73 28.80 13.42
C GLY A 749 18.01 29.13 12.65
N GLU A 750 19.14 29.21 13.36
CA GLU A 750 20.47 29.47 12.79
C GLU A 750 21.21 28.20 12.29
N ALA A 751 20.54 27.04 12.29
CA ALA A 751 21.16 25.81 11.81
C ALA A 751 21.41 25.87 10.30
N GLU A 752 22.49 25.26 9.82
CA GLU A 752 22.75 25.12 8.38
C GLU A 752 21.81 24.07 7.77
N HIS A 753 21.63 22.96 8.49
CA HIS A 753 20.74 21.87 8.13
C HIS A 753 19.69 21.65 9.21
N PHE A 754 18.45 21.39 8.77
CA PHE A 754 17.30 21.12 9.64
C PHE A 754 16.48 20.00 9.00
N LEU A 755 16.30 18.90 9.72
CA LEU A 755 15.61 17.72 9.23
C LEU A 755 14.64 17.20 10.30
N GLU A 756 13.49 16.70 9.86
CA GLU A 756 12.68 15.80 10.67
C GLU A 756 13.19 14.38 10.46
N ILE A 757 13.39 13.65 11.56
CA ILE A 757 13.84 12.27 11.53
C ILE A 757 12.98 11.37 12.41
N THR A 758 12.98 10.10 12.03
CA THR A 758 12.42 9.01 12.82
C THR A 758 13.52 8.01 13.12
N GLY A 759 13.70 7.64 14.38
CA GLY A 759 14.64 6.62 14.82
C GLY A 759 13.93 5.41 15.42
N GLY A 760 14.17 4.24 14.84
CA GLY A 760 13.71 2.96 15.35
C GLY A 760 14.75 2.31 16.27
N MET A 761 14.25 1.48 17.18
CA MET A 761 15.08 0.85 18.20
C MET A 761 14.59 -0.55 18.53
N LEU A 762 15.54 -1.42 18.87
CA LEU A 762 15.31 -2.76 19.42
C LEU A 762 16.09 -2.90 20.74
N THR A 763 15.49 -3.55 21.73
CA THR A 763 16.17 -3.87 22.99
C THR A 763 16.57 -5.33 23.03
N HIS A 764 17.73 -5.61 23.60
CA HIS A 764 18.28 -6.95 23.79
C HIS A 764 18.49 -7.21 25.27
N ARG A 765 18.21 -8.43 25.70
CA ARG A 765 18.57 -8.90 27.04
C ARG A 765 19.93 -9.59 26.98
N LEU A 766 20.89 -9.11 27.77
CA LEU A 766 22.21 -9.70 27.89
C LEU A 766 22.19 -10.90 28.86
N PRO A 767 23.18 -11.81 28.80
CA PRO A 767 23.22 -12.99 29.67
C PRO A 767 23.23 -12.69 31.18
N ASP A 768 23.67 -11.49 31.57
CA ASP A 768 23.68 -11.00 32.96
C ASP A 768 22.32 -10.40 33.40
N GLY A 769 21.31 -10.43 32.52
CA GLY A 769 19.99 -9.86 32.74
C GLY A 769 19.89 -8.36 32.46
N SER A 770 21.01 -7.69 32.13
CA SER A 770 21.01 -6.27 31.77
C SER A 770 20.45 -6.04 30.37
N ARG A 771 20.05 -4.80 30.10
CA ARG A 771 19.42 -4.40 28.83
C ARG A 771 20.42 -3.64 27.97
N ARG A 772 20.44 -3.95 26.68
CA ARG A 772 21.19 -3.23 25.65
C ARG A 772 20.22 -2.67 24.61
N TYR A 773 20.32 -1.37 24.36
CA TYR A 773 19.57 -0.70 23.31
C TYR A 773 20.36 -0.74 22.00
N GLU A 774 19.72 -1.19 20.94
CA GLU A 774 20.20 -1.09 19.57
C GLU A 774 19.37 -0.04 18.85
N VAL A 775 19.96 1.14 18.65
CA VAL A 775 19.31 2.23 17.90
C VAL A 775 19.72 2.13 16.44
N PHE A 776 18.73 2.00 15.56
CA PHE A 776 18.95 1.91 14.13
C PHE A 776 19.35 3.25 13.51
N GLU A 777 19.84 3.22 12.27
CA GLU A 777 20.08 4.45 11.51
C GLU A 777 18.76 5.20 11.31
N PRO A 778 18.70 6.51 11.65
CA PRO A 778 17.46 7.27 11.52
C PRO A 778 17.07 7.46 10.06
N SER A 779 15.78 7.63 9.82
CA SER A 779 15.21 8.00 8.51
C SER A 779 14.88 9.48 8.48
N GLU A 780 15.11 10.15 7.35
CA GLU A 780 14.67 11.52 7.07
C GLU A 780 13.25 11.50 6.51
N THR A 781 12.37 12.33 7.06
CA THR A 781 11.00 12.48 6.59
C THR A 781 10.89 13.65 5.61
N LEU A 782 10.46 13.39 4.38
CA LEU A 782 10.18 14.41 3.37
C LEU A 782 8.68 14.74 3.39
N ALA A 783 8.31 15.80 4.10
CA ALA A 783 6.93 16.24 4.19
C ALA A 783 6.49 16.99 2.91
N THR A 784 5.29 16.71 2.40
CA THR A 784 4.68 17.50 1.30
C THR A 784 3.94 18.74 1.81
N GLY A 785 3.68 18.83 3.13
CA GLY A 785 2.99 19.94 3.80
C GLY A 785 3.54 20.29 5.20
N ASP A 786 2.85 21.16 5.94
CA ASP A 786 3.27 21.65 7.28
C ASP A 786 3.25 20.55 8.38
N VAL A 787 2.41 19.52 8.22
CA VAL A 787 2.23 18.40 9.17
C VAL A 787 2.03 17.13 8.35
N LEU A 788 2.68 16.04 8.76
CA LEU A 788 2.49 14.72 8.16
C LEU A 788 1.08 14.19 8.43
N THR A 789 0.40 13.87 7.35
CA THR A 789 -0.88 13.17 7.37
C THR A 789 -0.71 11.72 7.86
N LEU A 790 -1.80 11.10 8.32
CA LEU A 790 -1.77 9.67 8.72
C LEU A 790 -1.41 8.78 7.53
N GLU A 791 -1.89 9.15 6.35
CA GLU A 791 -1.57 8.51 5.09
C GLU A 791 -0.06 8.54 4.83
N GLU A 792 0.57 9.71 4.96
CA GLU A 792 2.03 9.85 4.82
C GLU A 792 2.81 9.03 5.87
N LYS A 793 2.30 8.88 7.09
CA LYS A 793 2.99 8.13 8.15
C LYS A 793 2.90 6.61 7.99
N PHE A 794 1.79 6.09 7.48
CA PHE A 794 1.46 4.67 7.60
C PHE A 794 1.13 3.96 6.28
N LEU A 795 0.77 4.69 5.21
CA LEU A 795 0.49 4.11 3.90
C LEU A 795 1.73 4.06 3.01
N ALA A 796 1.91 2.92 2.35
CA ALA A 796 3.03 2.72 1.43
C ALA A 796 2.95 3.67 0.24
N GLY A 797 4.00 4.48 0.07
CA GLY A 797 4.15 5.36 -1.08
C GLY A 797 3.41 6.70 -1.00
N GLU A 798 2.74 7.00 0.12
CA GLU A 798 2.12 8.31 0.39
C GLU A 798 3.08 9.25 1.14
N GLY A 799 3.93 8.73 2.04
CA GLY A 799 5.00 9.51 2.69
C GLY A 799 6.39 9.07 2.26
N GLN A 800 7.27 10.05 2.03
CA GLN A 800 8.63 9.82 1.57
C GLN A 800 9.58 9.75 2.77
N ASN A 801 10.12 8.57 3.06
CA ASN A 801 11.13 8.35 4.09
C ASN A 801 12.45 7.90 3.46
N ILE A 802 13.53 8.66 3.68
CA ILE A 802 14.86 8.33 3.17
C ILE A 802 15.69 7.72 4.31
N THR A 803 16.19 6.51 4.10
CA THR A 803 16.99 5.78 5.10
C THR A 803 18.33 5.36 4.49
N PRO A 804 19.49 5.76 5.06
CA PRO A 804 19.64 6.62 6.25
C PRO A 804 19.31 8.10 5.98
N ALA A 805 19.01 8.87 7.03
CA ALA A 805 18.78 10.31 6.97
C ALA A 805 20.01 11.06 6.43
N ARG A 806 19.81 12.08 5.58
CA ARG A 806 20.93 12.76 4.88
C ARG A 806 21.39 14.00 5.63
N PHE A 807 22.16 13.82 6.70
CA PHE A 807 22.70 14.91 7.52
C PHE A 807 23.83 15.69 6.83
N SER A 808 24.70 15.02 6.07
CA SER A 808 25.85 15.64 5.39
C SER A 808 26.23 14.88 4.12
N LYS A 809 26.86 15.60 3.17
CA LYS A 809 27.47 14.99 1.97
C LYS A 809 28.83 14.37 2.25
N ASN A 810 29.50 14.80 3.32
CA ASN A 810 30.79 14.25 3.71
C ASN A 810 30.54 12.97 4.53
N PRO A 811 31.03 11.79 4.10
CA PRO A 811 30.75 10.53 4.79
C PRO A 811 31.20 10.51 6.26
N ALA A 812 32.33 11.15 6.60
CA ALA A 812 32.81 11.19 7.97
C ALA A 812 31.93 12.08 8.86
N GLU A 813 31.48 13.21 8.34
CA GLU A 813 30.58 14.11 9.07
C GLU A 813 29.16 13.53 9.19
N GLN A 814 28.69 12.84 8.15
CA GLN A 814 27.43 12.09 8.17
C GLN A 814 27.43 11.05 9.30
N GLU A 815 28.49 10.25 9.42
CA GLU A 815 28.61 9.24 10.48
C GLU A 815 28.69 9.89 11.87
N ARG A 816 29.47 10.97 12.01
CA ARG A 816 29.59 11.70 13.28
C ARG A 816 28.23 12.24 13.76
N ILE A 817 27.49 12.90 12.87
CA ILE A 817 26.17 13.45 13.18
C ILE A 817 25.19 12.32 13.51
N SER A 818 25.15 11.26 12.68
CA SER A 818 24.28 10.10 12.93
C SER A 818 24.56 9.47 14.29
N ALA A 819 25.82 9.27 14.66
CA ALA A 819 26.20 8.72 15.96
C ALA A 819 25.74 9.60 17.14
N GLU A 820 25.84 10.92 17.02
CA GLU A 820 25.39 11.88 18.05
C GLU A 820 23.85 11.88 18.20
N VAL A 821 23.13 11.81 17.08
CA VAL A 821 21.67 11.66 17.05
C VAL A 821 21.28 10.33 17.70
N ARG A 822 21.84 9.20 17.26
CA ARG A 822 21.55 7.87 17.82
C ARG A 822 21.81 7.79 19.33
N LYS A 823 22.89 8.41 19.80
CA LYS A 823 23.19 8.51 21.24
C LYS A 823 22.10 9.25 22.01
N THR A 824 21.57 10.33 21.45
CA THR A 824 20.47 11.09 22.07
C THR A 824 19.18 10.27 22.10
N LEU A 825 18.85 9.59 21.00
CA LEU A 825 17.69 8.70 20.92
C LEU A 825 17.78 7.54 21.92
N GLN A 826 18.97 6.93 22.06
CA GLN A 826 19.22 5.89 23.05
C GLN A 826 18.96 6.40 24.47
N LYS A 827 19.54 7.56 24.82
CA LYS A 827 19.37 8.16 26.15
C LYS A 827 17.90 8.49 26.44
N THR A 828 17.15 8.96 25.44
CA THR A 828 15.70 9.19 25.54
C THR A 828 14.96 7.90 25.92
N ALA A 829 15.23 6.80 25.23
CA ALA A 829 14.62 5.51 25.53
C ALA A 829 14.98 4.97 26.92
N GLU A 830 16.24 5.12 27.33
CA GLU A 830 16.73 4.74 28.65
C GLU A 830 16.01 5.51 29.78
N ILE A 831 15.86 6.83 29.62
CA ILE A 831 15.17 7.70 30.60
C ILE A 831 13.71 7.29 30.75
N LEU A 832 13.03 6.99 29.65
CA LEU A 832 11.62 6.62 29.63
C LEU A 832 11.38 5.12 29.90
N ASN A 833 12.45 4.36 30.13
CA ASN A 833 12.44 2.92 30.36
C ASN A 833 11.62 2.16 29.29
N VAL A 834 11.84 2.49 28.02
CA VAL A 834 11.14 1.86 26.89
C VAL A 834 11.78 0.49 26.60
N GLU A 835 10.97 -0.53 26.35
CA GLU A 835 11.43 -1.91 26.22
C GLU A 835 10.84 -2.62 25.00
N GLY A 836 11.45 -3.74 24.61
CA GLY A 836 11.12 -4.47 23.38
C GLY A 836 11.64 -3.71 22.16
N TYR A 837 10.90 -2.70 21.73
CA TYR A 837 11.16 -1.90 20.53
C TYR A 837 10.41 -0.56 20.63
N CYS A 838 10.85 0.46 19.89
CA CYS A 838 10.11 1.72 19.82
C CYS A 838 10.45 2.53 18.57
N ARG A 839 9.68 3.59 18.36
CA ARG A 839 9.96 4.66 17.41
C ARG A 839 10.06 5.99 18.14
N ILE A 840 11.08 6.78 17.84
CA ILE A 840 11.27 8.12 18.38
C ILE A 840 11.33 9.09 17.22
N ASP A 841 10.44 10.08 17.22
CA ASP A 841 10.40 11.14 16.23
C ASP A 841 11.09 12.39 16.80
N ALA A 842 11.94 13.03 16.00
CA ALA A 842 12.76 14.15 16.43
C ALA A 842 13.06 15.13 15.29
N PHE A 843 13.35 16.38 15.64
CA PHE A 843 14.01 17.32 14.74
C PHE A 843 15.51 17.35 15.02
N VAL A 844 16.32 17.44 13.97
CA VAL A 844 17.77 17.59 14.08
C VAL A 844 18.20 18.91 13.44
N ARG A 845 18.90 19.73 14.22
CA ARG A 845 19.60 20.94 13.78
C ARG A 845 21.10 20.70 13.76
N VAL A 846 21.72 20.97 12.63
CA VAL A 846 23.18 20.92 12.46
C VAL A 846 23.68 22.34 12.23
N TYR A 847 24.54 22.83 13.12
CA TYR A 847 25.08 24.19 13.09
C TYR A 847 26.45 24.25 12.40
N ALA A 848 26.83 25.44 11.91
CA ALA A 848 28.11 25.69 11.25
C ALA A 848 29.35 25.33 12.08
N ASN A 849 29.22 25.33 13.42
CA ASN A 849 30.26 24.93 14.35
C ASN A 849 30.26 23.43 14.68
N SER A 850 29.63 22.61 13.83
CA SER A 850 29.47 21.16 13.99
C SER A 850 28.65 20.72 15.21
N ARG A 851 28.01 21.64 15.95
CA ARG A 851 27.06 21.28 17.01
C ARG A 851 25.83 20.61 16.40
N VAL A 852 25.38 19.51 17.00
CA VAL A 852 24.14 18.84 16.64
C VAL A 852 23.16 18.99 17.80
N GLU A 853 21.94 19.43 17.52
CA GLU A 853 20.85 19.49 18.48
C GLU A 853 19.74 18.55 18.00
N THR A 854 19.42 17.54 18.82
CA THR A 854 18.31 16.60 18.57
C THR A 854 17.18 16.93 19.53
N ILE A 855 16.04 17.36 18.99
CA ILE A 855 14.86 17.81 19.74
C ILE A 855 13.77 16.75 19.61
N ILE A 856 13.41 16.10 20.71
CA ILE A 856 12.42 15.01 20.71
C ILE A 856 11.01 15.57 20.51
N ILE A 857 10.24 14.94 19.62
CA ILE A 857 8.85 15.28 19.30
C ILE A 857 7.89 14.33 20.03
N GLU A 858 8.11 13.02 19.85
CA GLU A 858 7.31 11.97 20.47
C GLU A 858 8.07 10.64 20.55
N VAL A 859 7.62 9.78 21.47
CA VAL A 859 8.12 8.41 21.65
C VAL A 859 6.94 7.46 21.59
N ASN A 860 6.95 6.54 20.64
CA ASN A 860 5.90 5.54 20.46
C ASN A 860 6.44 4.18 20.92
N SER A 861 5.88 3.65 22.01
CA SER A 861 6.31 2.39 22.63
C SER A 861 5.72 1.14 21.95
N LEU A 862 4.70 1.31 21.10
CA LEU A 862 4.19 0.28 20.21
C LEU A 862 3.99 0.89 18.81
N PRO A 863 5.09 1.22 18.09
CA PRO A 863 4.96 1.90 16.81
C PRO A 863 4.20 1.05 15.80
N GLY A 864 3.56 1.73 14.84
CA GLY A 864 2.99 1.13 13.63
C GLY A 864 3.88 0.03 13.05
N MET A 865 3.30 -1.11 12.70
CA MET A 865 4.02 -2.22 12.06
C MET A 865 3.38 -2.53 10.70
N THR A 866 3.07 -1.50 9.91
CA THR A 866 2.58 -1.68 8.54
C THR A 866 3.75 -2.02 7.60
N PRO A 867 3.53 -2.61 6.41
CA PRO A 867 4.59 -2.91 5.44
C PRO A 867 5.43 -1.71 4.98
N ALA A 868 4.96 -0.49 5.22
CA ALA A 868 5.61 0.76 4.85
C ALA A 868 6.25 1.52 6.02
N THR A 869 6.13 0.99 7.24
CA THR A 869 6.70 1.69 8.39
C THR A 869 8.23 1.67 8.28
N CYS A 870 8.84 2.84 8.43
CA CYS A 870 10.29 3.04 8.29
C CYS A 870 11.14 2.11 9.18
N ILE A 871 10.60 1.64 10.32
CA ILE A 871 11.31 0.74 11.23
C ILE A 871 11.74 -0.57 10.55
N PHE A 872 10.98 -1.10 9.58
CA PHE A 872 11.41 -2.26 8.80
C PHE A 872 12.56 -1.93 7.86
N HIS A 873 12.59 -0.72 7.30
CA HIS A 873 13.67 -0.26 6.42
C HIS A 873 14.97 -0.07 7.23
N GLN A 874 14.82 0.46 8.45
CA GLN A 874 15.91 0.66 9.41
C GLN A 874 16.46 -0.66 9.94
N ALA A 875 15.58 -1.61 10.28
CA ALA A 875 15.95 -2.96 10.68
C ALA A 875 16.69 -3.70 9.54
N ALA A 876 16.26 -3.50 8.29
CA ALA A 876 16.92 -4.09 7.13
C ALA A 876 18.37 -3.60 6.96
N LEU A 877 18.65 -2.31 7.19
CA LEU A 877 20.03 -1.78 7.22
C LEU A 877 20.88 -2.38 8.35
N ASN A 878 20.23 -2.80 9.45
CA ASN A 878 20.87 -3.53 10.55
C ASN A 878 20.87 -5.05 10.31
N SER A 879 20.65 -5.50 9.07
CA SER A 879 20.67 -6.90 8.64
C SER A 879 19.61 -7.79 9.28
N TYR A 880 18.51 -7.22 9.79
CA TYR A 880 17.33 -7.98 10.20
C TYR A 880 16.34 -8.06 9.03
N LYS A 881 16.03 -9.27 8.58
CA LYS A 881 14.82 -9.48 7.77
C LYS A 881 13.60 -9.18 8.65
N PRO A 882 12.47 -8.69 8.12
CA PRO A 882 11.31 -8.36 8.94
C PRO A 882 10.80 -9.47 9.85
N TYR A 883 10.87 -10.72 9.39
CA TYR A 883 10.56 -11.87 10.23
C TYR A 883 11.54 -11.99 11.42
N GLU A 884 12.84 -11.85 11.19
CA GLU A 884 13.86 -11.90 12.24
C GLU A 884 13.72 -10.74 13.22
N PHE A 885 13.33 -9.55 12.74
CA PHE A 885 13.02 -8.42 13.59
C PHE A 885 11.83 -8.70 14.52
N ILE A 886 10.72 -9.21 13.98
CA ILE A 886 9.55 -9.63 14.77
C ILE A 886 9.91 -10.76 15.74
N ASP A 887 10.73 -11.70 15.29
CA ASP A 887 11.24 -12.81 16.12
C ASP A 887 11.99 -12.28 17.34
N LYS A 888 12.86 -11.29 17.17
CA LYS A 888 13.59 -10.64 18.28
C LYS A 888 12.67 -9.89 19.24
N ILE A 889 11.65 -9.22 18.72
CA ILE A 889 10.62 -8.56 19.54
C ILE A 889 9.88 -9.58 20.42
N LEU A 890 9.47 -10.71 19.84
CA LEU A 890 8.79 -11.79 20.56
C LEU A 890 9.71 -12.50 21.55
N GLU A 891 10.97 -12.74 21.19
CA GLU A 891 11.97 -13.33 22.08
C GLU A 891 12.22 -12.43 23.30
N TYR A 892 12.26 -11.11 23.13
CA TYR A 892 12.36 -10.20 24.26
C TYR A 892 11.13 -10.31 25.18
N GLY A 893 9.93 -10.20 24.61
CA GLY A 893 8.67 -10.24 25.36
C GLY A 893 8.36 -11.58 26.03
N LYS A 894 8.88 -12.71 25.53
CA LYS A 894 8.74 -14.02 26.19
C LYS A 894 9.62 -14.15 27.44
N ASN A 895 10.70 -13.38 27.50
CA ASN A 895 11.70 -13.43 28.56
C ASN A 895 11.60 -12.24 29.52
N SER A 896 10.53 -11.44 29.43
CA SER A 896 10.28 -10.26 30.27
C SER A 896 9.44 -10.54 31.50
#